data_AF-A0A2R6KKB6-F1
#
_entry.id   AF-A0A2R6KKB6-F1
#
_cell.length_a   1.000
_cell.length_b   1.000
_cell.length_c   1.000
_cell.angle_alpha   90.00
_cell.angle_beta   90.00
_cell.angle_gamma   90.00
#
_symmetry.space_group_name_H-M   'P 1'
#
loop_
_entity.id
_entity.type
_entity.pdbx_description
1 polymer ?
#
loop_
_entity_poly.entity_id
_entity_poly.type
_entity_poly.pdbx_seq_one_letter_code
_entity_poly.pdbx_strand_id
1 'polypeptide(L)'
;MDANRRTFLQLGSLAAVGSLAGCLFGSPGNGGGAADSSTSTPSPTATATPTPEPASFDYGNWFADTDNFDGTVDARGQSEVTVAVGAEGNGGALAFDPPAIHVDPGTTVVWEWTGNGGTHNVVELDESFASGDPVEDAGTTFERTFEEQGMYKYYCSPHRSLGMKGAVVVGNPDVSGSDTAQEYGWEAATFDAYWYSLYNMSTNIAMSANGIVFPATENQQETFQQRFPEMLAAADQPGPPVKDPNLNMAPFTEGDPSFTQKPVLEGEDGRPDASTLQWDKSKSSMTVSPQSLAWTHMKGATWAKNFENHFDILPDSLAAEFRSMVLSTLAQVGTAFALVEGNLRLNDENMLLAPAFRPGEGIVKETPRPLDHSAMVWFLSELRSLAHGGWFGYENPEPLIPPANVQQLTDGMAKTTMNAFPPSDIVESGSTRDVGEMLGAVGYYGLQAGGDDLAGMAADYANSLADLVAEATDGNGRVGDGAANQAATQGIVAQGLLWASQVDGVDRSDLASNVVGYMTDELWDGDAGTFASGTDDDVYTITARDAGDITGGLNAAEAVLGRSDLRDVFVRFFDGTFNTGRLQRAQRPPSVNDRENEPSLPPKAGGEFGQAAVYNAEIEYDTTSGEWSVTDDTFRTGPALYLANQDIWVSNWGGAFYQGRGVPGTSDEPKN
;
A
#
# COMPACT_ATOMS: atom_id res chain seq x y z
N MET A 1 -27.40 49.88 -4.90
CA MET A 1 -27.73 50.62 -3.66
C MET A 1 -27.12 49.79 -2.53
N ASP A 2 -25.81 49.77 -2.35
CA ASP A 2 -24.92 50.82 -1.82
C ASP A 2 -25.25 51.30 -0.41
N ALA A 3 -24.17 51.45 0.38
CA ALA A 3 -24.00 51.93 1.76
C ALA A 3 -24.11 50.84 2.87
N ASN A 4 -23.14 50.61 3.76
CA ASN A 4 -22.02 51.46 4.18
C ASN A 4 -20.83 50.70 4.78
N ARG A 5 -19.65 51.27 4.52
CA ARG A 5 -18.32 50.93 5.01
C ARG A 5 -17.98 51.72 6.30
N ARG A 6 -17.08 51.12 7.09
CA ARG A 6 -16.05 51.69 8.01
C ARG A 6 -16.50 52.26 9.37
N THR A 7 -15.78 51.85 10.42
CA THR A 7 -14.91 52.75 11.21
C THR A 7 -13.78 51.96 11.87
N PHE A 8 -12.57 52.48 11.69
CA PHE A 8 -11.26 52.06 12.21
C PHE A 8 -10.74 53.28 13.01
N LEU A 9 -10.16 53.08 14.20
CA LEU A 9 -9.28 54.00 14.96
C LEU A 9 -8.75 53.19 16.18
N GLN A 10 -7.49 52.72 16.22
CA GLN A 10 -6.20 53.41 16.50
C GLN A 10 -6.09 54.11 17.86
N LEU A 11 -5.13 53.64 18.68
CA LEU A 11 -4.05 54.34 19.40
C LEU A 11 -3.69 53.55 20.69
N GLY A 12 -2.43 53.37 21.09
CA GLY A 12 -1.26 54.15 20.72
C GLY A 12 0.09 53.45 20.91
N SER A 13 1.05 54.04 20.23
CA SER A 13 2.48 53.74 20.19
C SER A 13 3.28 54.86 20.86
N LEU A 14 4.45 54.51 21.40
CA LEU A 14 5.62 55.36 21.74
C LEU A 14 6.80 54.36 21.80
N ALA A 15 7.71 54.23 20.83
CA ALA A 15 8.79 55.14 20.37
C ALA A 15 9.79 55.49 21.49
N ALA A 16 11.13 55.45 21.36
CA ALA A 16 12.03 55.20 20.24
C ALA A 16 13.51 55.12 20.73
N VAL A 17 14.31 54.30 20.02
CA VAL A 17 15.70 54.47 19.52
C VAL A 17 16.88 54.75 20.48
N GLY A 18 17.90 53.89 20.37
CA GLY A 18 19.30 54.17 20.70
C GLY A 18 20.25 53.18 19.99
N SER A 19 20.84 53.61 18.89
CA SER A 19 21.90 52.96 18.11
C SER A 19 23.22 52.78 18.88
N LEU A 20 24.06 51.79 18.51
CA LEU A 20 25.46 51.98 18.03
C LEU A 20 26.25 50.66 17.89
N ALA A 21 27.24 50.73 17.01
CA ALA A 21 28.18 49.70 16.58
C ALA A 21 29.20 49.26 17.65
N GLY A 22 29.93 48.19 17.34
CA GLY A 22 31.38 48.16 17.57
C GLY A 22 31.90 47.12 18.56
N CYS A 23 32.80 46.29 18.02
CA CYS A 23 33.85 45.47 18.64
C CYS A 23 34.38 45.91 20.02
N LEU A 24 34.95 44.97 20.80
CA LEU A 24 36.40 44.93 21.17
C LEU A 24 36.69 43.86 22.27
N PHE A 25 37.63 42.96 21.95
CA PHE A 25 38.78 42.42 22.72
C PHE A 25 38.76 42.21 24.26
N GLY A 26 39.40 41.10 24.68
CA GLY A 26 40.17 41.07 25.93
C GLY A 26 40.50 39.69 26.51
N SER A 27 41.66 39.12 26.16
CA SER A 27 42.30 37.95 26.77
C SER A 27 42.61 38.10 28.28
N PRO A 28 43.16 37.07 28.94
CA PRO A 28 44.62 36.85 28.98
C PRO A 28 44.98 35.37 28.67
N GLY A 29 46.07 35.00 28.01
CA GLY A 29 47.38 35.63 27.91
C GLY A 29 48.34 34.93 28.88
N ASN A 30 49.16 33.99 28.37
CA ASN A 30 50.59 33.71 28.64
C ASN A 30 50.87 32.22 28.38
N GLY A 31 51.82 31.73 27.58
CA GLY A 31 52.96 32.21 26.77
C GLY A 31 53.54 30.92 26.13
N GLY A 32 54.20 30.85 24.97
CA GLY A 32 55.09 31.76 24.28
C GLY A 32 56.42 31.02 24.09
N GLY A 33 56.82 30.72 22.85
CA GLY A 33 58.23 30.47 22.49
C GLY A 33 58.55 29.14 21.80
N ALA A 34 58.76 29.22 20.48
CA ALA A 34 59.29 28.18 19.60
C ALA A 34 60.83 28.12 19.63
N ALA A 35 61.43 26.96 19.31
CA ALA A 35 62.71 26.85 18.58
C ALA A 35 63.06 25.38 18.19
N ASP A 36 63.05 25.13 16.89
CA ASP A 36 64.11 24.60 16.02
C ASP A 36 64.97 23.32 16.31
N SER A 37 65.00 22.49 15.27
CA SER A 37 66.12 21.68 14.71
C SER A 37 66.70 20.41 15.39
N SER A 38 66.79 19.38 14.53
CA SER A 38 67.86 18.37 14.38
C SER A 38 67.77 16.98 15.06
N THR A 39 67.58 15.98 14.18
CA THR A 39 68.19 14.63 14.12
C THR A 39 68.61 13.90 15.40
N SER A 40 68.01 12.72 15.63
CA SER A 40 68.74 11.51 16.05
C SER A 40 67.86 10.25 15.94
N THR A 41 68.39 9.22 15.27
CA THR A 41 67.98 7.80 15.42
C THR A 41 69.10 7.10 16.20
N PRO A 42 68.81 6.28 17.23
CA PRO A 42 68.79 4.80 17.07
C PRO A 42 67.67 4.12 17.90
N SER A 43 66.88 3.18 17.36
CA SER A 43 67.04 1.69 17.36
C SER A 43 66.80 1.01 18.74
N PRO A 44 66.38 -0.27 18.81
CA PRO A 44 65.08 -0.86 18.44
C PRO A 44 64.43 -1.59 19.65
N THR A 45 63.10 -1.75 19.73
CA THR A 45 62.50 -2.76 20.62
C THR A 45 61.13 -3.23 20.11
N ALA A 46 61.05 -4.54 19.92
CA ALA A 46 59.88 -5.42 19.80
C ALA A 46 58.77 -5.01 18.81
N THR A 47 58.77 -5.67 17.65
CA THR A 47 57.57 -5.89 16.85
C THR A 47 56.50 -6.53 17.73
N ALA A 48 55.48 -5.75 18.10
CA ALA A 48 54.21 -6.30 18.51
C ALA A 48 53.62 -7.02 17.29
N THR A 49 53.27 -8.30 17.47
CA THR A 49 52.39 -9.02 16.57
C THR A 49 51.14 -8.15 16.35
N PRO A 50 50.73 -7.86 15.09
CA PRO A 50 49.49 -7.13 14.88
C PRO A 50 48.34 -7.93 15.47
N THR A 51 47.60 -7.31 16.39
CA THR A 51 46.22 -7.70 16.70
C THR A 51 45.48 -7.77 15.37
N PRO A 52 44.77 -8.87 15.04
CA PRO A 52 43.98 -8.92 13.82
C PRO A 52 42.99 -7.75 13.83
N GLU A 53 43.02 -6.97 12.76
CA GLU A 53 41.95 -6.03 12.42
C GLU A 53 40.64 -6.83 12.38
N PRO A 54 39.52 -6.35 12.97
CA PRO A 54 38.24 -7.03 12.83
C PRO A 54 37.97 -7.20 11.34
N ALA A 55 37.64 -8.43 10.92
CA ALA A 55 37.33 -8.69 9.53
C ALA A 55 36.16 -7.78 9.12
N SER A 56 36.41 -6.82 8.23
CA SER A 56 35.36 -5.97 7.68
C SER A 56 34.60 -6.77 6.62
N PHE A 57 33.42 -7.25 6.97
CA PHE A 57 32.48 -7.82 6.02
C PHE A 57 31.60 -6.72 5.45
N ASP A 58 31.31 -6.81 4.16
CA ASP A 58 30.34 -5.93 3.51
C ASP A 58 28.95 -6.55 3.62
N TYR A 59 28.07 -5.90 4.38
CA TYR A 59 26.68 -6.31 4.52
C TYR A 59 25.73 -5.54 3.60
N GLY A 60 26.26 -4.63 2.76
CA GLY A 60 25.47 -3.61 2.07
C GLY A 60 24.71 -2.73 3.07
N ASN A 61 23.49 -2.33 2.72
CA ASN A 61 22.60 -1.55 3.59
C ASN A 61 21.83 -2.39 4.63
N TRP A 62 22.19 -3.68 4.82
CA TRP A 62 21.43 -4.60 5.68
C TRP A 62 21.21 -4.05 7.10
N PHE A 63 22.26 -3.49 7.70
CA PHE A 63 22.23 -2.92 9.04
C PHE A 63 22.03 -1.39 9.05
N ALA A 64 21.63 -0.76 7.94
CA ALA A 64 21.54 0.70 7.83
C ALA A 64 20.53 1.33 8.80
N ASP A 65 19.55 0.54 9.23
CA ASP A 65 18.48 0.86 10.18
C ASP A 65 18.59 0.03 11.47
N THR A 66 19.73 -0.62 11.75
CA THR A 66 19.95 -1.43 12.96
C THR A 66 20.81 -0.67 13.96
N ASP A 67 20.17 -0.08 14.98
CA ASP A 67 20.78 0.88 15.90
C ASP A 67 21.99 0.32 16.68
N ASN A 68 21.96 -0.98 17.01
CA ASN A 68 23.00 -1.62 17.82
C ASN A 68 24.14 -2.25 17.00
N PHE A 69 24.15 -2.10 15.67
CA PHE A 69 25.23 -2.63 14.83
C PHE A 69 26.41 -1.65 14.76
N ASP A 70 27.52 -2.02 15.39
CA ASP A 70 28.78 -1.27 15.37
C ASP A 70 29.96 -2.05 14.74
N GLY A 71 29.72 -3.31 14.35
CA GLY A 71 30.70 -4.18 13.72
C GLY A 71 30.35 -5.66 13.88
N THR A 72 31.20 -6.52 13.30
CA THR A 72 31.07 -7.99 13.45
C THR A 72 31.91 -8.47 14.62
N VAL A 73 31.29 -9.20 15.54
CA VAL A 73 31.98 -9.83 16.66
C VAL A 73 32.70 -11.09 16.17
N ASP A 74 34.03 -11.13 16.31
CA ASP A 74 34.82 -12.32 15.98
C ASP A 74 34.64 -13.38 17.08
N ALA A 75 33.96 -14.47 16.73
CA ALA A 75 33.70 -15.62 17.57
C ALA A 75 34.31 -16.91 17.02
N ARG A 76 35.27 -16.81 16.09
CA ARG A 76 36.02 -17.98 15.59
C ARG A 76 36.79 -18.67 16.72
N GLY A 77 36.97 -19.98 16.58
CA GLY A 77 37.54 -20.86 17.60
C GLY A 77 36.57 -21.27 18.71
N GLN A 78 35.33 -20.77 18.69
CA GLN A 78 34.27 -21.18 19.61
C GLN A 78 33.42 -22.29 18.97
N SER A 79 33.14 -23.36 19.73
CA SER A 79 32.24 -24.43 19.29
C SER A 79 30.76 -24.04 19.36
N GLU A 80 30.44 -23.04 20.19
CA GLU A 80 29.09 -22.55 20.45
C GLU A 80 29.13 -21.03 20.72
N VAL A 81 28.15 -20.29 20.20
CA VAL A 81 28.03 -18.83 20.38
C VAL A 81 26.57 -18.48 20.68
N THR A 82 26.32 -17.67 21.69
CA THR A 82 24.97 -17.23 22.06
C THR A 82 24.67 -15.85 21.50
N VAL A 83 23.47 -15.68 20.94
CA VAL A 83 22.89 -14.40 20.49
C VAL A 83 21.62 -14.16 21.31
N ALA A 84 21.55 -13.04 22.03
CA ALA A 84 20.35 -12.65 22.75
C ALA A 84 19.26 -12.19 21.77
N VAL A 85 18.02 -12.64 21.98
CA VAL A 85 16.83 -12.25 21.21
C VAL A 85 15.95 -11.36 22.08
N GLY A 86 15.72 -10.12 21.64
CA GLY A 86 15.06 -9.09 22.45
C GLY A 86 16.05 -8.29 23.29
N ALA A 87 17.20 -7.93 22.72
CA ALA A 87 18.18 -7.03 23.30
C ALA A 87 17.79 -5.56 23.06
N GLU A 88 18.40 -4.65 23.83
CA GLU A 88 18.17 -3.21 23.71
C GLU A 88 18.72 -2.66 22.37
N GLY A 89 17.87 -2.00 21.59
CA GLY A 89 18.15 -1.42 20.28
C GLY A 89 16.87 -1.15 19.50
N ASN A 90 16.94 -0.31 18.47
CA ASN A 90 15.82 -0.04 17.55
C ASN A 90 14.59 0.55 18.25
N GLY A 91 14.82 1.50 19.17
CA GLY A 91 13.75 2.14 19.96
C GLY A 91 13.13 1.27 21.07
N GLY A 92 13.64 0.06 21.33
CA GLY A 92 13.10 -0.82 22.37
C GLY A 92 14.00 -2.03 22.67
N ALA A 93 13.41 -3.14 23.13
CA ALA A 93 14.09 -4.43 23.22
C ALA A 93 13.91 -5.22 21.90
N LEU A 94 14.27 -4.58 20.78
CA LEU A 94 13.98 -5.02 19.41
C LEU A 94 15.27 -5.31 18.63
N ALA A 95 16.26 -5.91 19.28
CA ALA A 95 17.55 -6.20 18.66
C ALA A 95 18.04 -7.63 18.94
N PHE A 96 18.95 -8.09 18.08
CA PHE A 96 19.81 -9.24 18.36
C PHE A 96 21.13 -8.73 18.95
N ASP A 97 21.67 -9.40 19.97
CA ASP A 97 22.95 -9.02 20.58
C ASP A 97 23.87 -10.23 20.79
N PRO A 98 25.04 -10.30 20.13
CA PRO A 98 25.51 -9.36 19.11
C PRO A 98 24.69 -9.44 17.81
N PRO A 99 24.50 -8.33 17.07
CA PRO A 99 23.76 -8.34 15.81
C PRO A 99 24.55 -9.02 14.68
N ALA A 100 25.88 -9.11 14.76
CA ALA A 100 26.65 -9.85 13.78
C ALA A 100 27.81 -10.63 14.43
N ILE A 101 27.97 -11.90 14.03
CA ILE A 101 29.05 -12.77 14.50
C ILE A 101 29.82 -13.41 13.34
N HIS A 102 31.11 -13.64 13.55
CA HIS A 102 31.98 -14.39 12.64
C HIS A 102 32.44 -15.68 13.31
N VAL A 103 32.13 -16.84 12.74
CA VAL A 103 32.36 -18.17 13.33
C VAL A 103 33.09 -19.11 12.37
N ASP A 104 33.63 -20.21 12.89
CA ASP A 104 34.19 -21.28 12.06
C ASP A 104 33.08 -22.21 11.54
N PRO A 105 33.26 -22.87 10.39
CA PRO A 105 32.37 -23.96 9.98
C PRO A 105 32.30 -25.04 11.08
N GLY A 106 31.08 -25.49 11.38
CA GLY A 106 30.77 -26.42 12.46
C GLY A 106 30.43 -25.75 13.81
N THR A 107 30.47 -24.42 13.92
CA THR A 107 30.02 -23.70 15.12
C THR A 107 28.49 -23.76 15.24
N THR A 108 27.99 -23.97 16.46
CA THR A 108 26.56 -23.87 16.79
C THR A 108 26.22 -22.49 17.30
N VAL A 109 25.23 -21.83 16.70
CA VAL A 109 24.70 -20.55 17.19
C VAL A 109 23.41 -20.83 17.94
N VAL A 110 23.33 -20.30 19.16
CA VAL A 110 22.19 -20.42 20.07
C VAL A 110 21.56 -19.06 20.22
N TRP A 111 20.35 -18.90 19.73
CA TRP A 111 19.54 -17.72 20.01
C TRP A 111 18.76 -17.94 21.30
N GLU A 112 18.90 -17.03 22.27
CA GLU A 112 18.28 -17.12 23.60
C GLU A 112 17.39 -15.90 23.88
N TRP A 113 16.12 -16.14 24.20
CA TRP A 113 15.14 -15.08 24.41
C TRP A 113 15.31 -14.43 25.77
N THR A 114 15.43 -13.10 25.77
CA THR A 114 15.56 -12.32 27.01
C THR A 114 14.24 -12.15 27.76
N GLY A 115 13.11 -12.35 27.08
CA GLY A 115 11.78 -12.05 27.59
C GLY A 115 11.34 -10.60 27.49
N ASN A 116 12.04 -9.77 26.70
CA ASN A 116 11.76 -8.34 26.59
C ASN A 116 11.40 -7.95 25.16
N GLY A 117 10.57 -6.91 25.02
CA GLY A 117 10.24 -6.32 23.71
C GLY A 117 9.18 -7.06 22.91
N GLY A 118 8.32 -7.83 23.58
CA GLY A 118 7.25 -8.60 22.94
C GLY A 118 7.73 -9.92 22.33
N THR A 119 6.98 -10.43 21.37
CA THR A 119 7.28 -11.70 20.72
C THR A 119 8.36 -11.55 19.65
N HIS A 120 9.32 -12.47 19.64
CA HIS A 120 10.40 -12.51 18.66
C HIS A 120 10.56 -13.88 18.02
N ASN A 121 11.09 -13.89 16.80
CA ASN A 121 11.59 -15.10 16.14
C ASN A 121 12.92 -14.82 15.44
N VAL A 122 13.52 -15.88 14.93
CA VAL A 122 14.72 -15.85 14.09
C VAL A 122 14.35 -16.46 12.76
N VAL A 123 14.45 -15.72 11.68
CA VAL A 123 14.15 -16.17 10.32
C VAL A 123 15.30 -15.78 9.40
N GLU A 124 15.91 -16.76 8.74
CA GLU A 124 16.89 -16.49 7.67
C GLU A 124 16.19 -15.79 6.50
N LEU A 125 16.87 -14.84 5.87
CA LEU A 125 16.42 -14.09 4.71
C LEU A 125 15.99 -14.95 3.51
N ASP A 126 16.58 -16.12 3.31
CA ASP A 126 16.31 -17.15 2.30
C ASP A 126 15.41 -18.28 2.82
N GLU A 127 14.92 -18.13 4.06
CA GLU A 127 14.08 -19.09 4.77
C GLU A 127 14.69 -20.49 4.98
N SER A 128 16.00 -20.66 4.82
CA SER A 128 16.70 -21.94 5.08
C SER A 128 16.70 -22.34 6.55
N PHE A 129 16.32 -21.43 7.45
CA PHE A 129 15.90 -21.73 8.81
C PHE A 129 14.94 -20.71 9.40
N ALA A 130 14.12 -21.20 10.34
CA ALA A 130 13.31 -20.36 11.21
C ALA A 130 13.17 -21.02 12.59
N SER A 131 13.03 -20.19 13.64
CA SER A 131 12.68 -20.66 15.00
C SER A 131 11.19 -21.00 15.17
N GLY A 132 10.37 -20.73 14.15
CA GLY A 132 8.91 -20.88 14.18
C GLY A 132 8.18 -19.56 14.42
N ASP A 133 6.94 -19.66 14.92
CA ASP A 133 6.11 -18.50 15.27
C ASP A 133 6.81 -17.62 16.33
N PRO A 134 6.60 -16.29 16.32
CA PRO A 134 7.15 -15.40 17.33
C PRO A 134 6.70 -15.77 18.75
N VAL A 135 7.65 -15.80 19.68
CA VAL A 135 7.43 -16.12 21.10
C VAL A 135 8.09 -15.10 22.01
N GLU A 136 7.53 -14.90 23.21
CA GLU A 136 8.05 -13.95 24.20
C GLU A 136 8.81 -14.66 25.34
N ASP A 137 8.55 -15.94 25.60
CA ASP A 137 9.01 -16.63 26.81
C ASP A 137 10.53 -16.58 27.01
N ALA A 138 10.96 -15.95 28.11
CA ALA A 138 12.36 -15.88 28.52
C ALA A 138 12.96 -17.29 28.72
N GLY A 139 14.19 -17.49 28.22
CA GLY A 139 14.88 -18.79 28.28
C GLY A 139 14.43 -19.78 27.21
N THR A 140 13.56 -19.37 26.27
CA THR A 140 13.40 -20.08 25.00
C THR A 140 14.71 -20.05 24.23
N THR A 141 15.06 -21.17 23.60
CA THR A 141 16.25 -21.26 22.75
C THR A 141 15.93 -21.82 21.38
N PHE A 142 16.66 -21.33 20.38
CA PHE A 142 16.72 -21.88 19.04
C PHE A 142 18.19 -22.08 18.66
N GLU A 143 18.54 -23.23 18.10
CA GLU A 143 19.93 -23.59 17.83
C GLU A 143 20.11 -24.02 16.38
N ARG A 144 21.20 -23.56 15.75
CA ARG A 144 21.62 -24.03 14.42
C ARG A 144 23.13 -24.20 14.35
N THR A 145 23.57 -25.35 13.87
CA THR A 145 24.97 -25.61 13.51
C THR A 145 25.22 -25.20 12.06
N PHE A 146 26.24 -24.37 11.84
CA PHE A 146 26.58 -23.85 10.52
C PHE A 146 27.77 -24.58 9.92
N GLU A 147 27.50 -25.60 9.08
CA GLU A 147 28.53 -26.43 8.44
C GLU A 147 29.11 -25.80 7.16
N GLU A 148 28.31 -25.00 6.45
CA GLU A 148 28.68 -24.44 5.16
C GLU A 148 29.20 -23.00 5.31
N GLN A 149 30.32 -22.70 4.64
CA GLN A 149 30.87 -21.34 4.58
C GLN A 149 29.91 -20.41 3.84
N GLY A 150 29.67 -19.21 4.39
CA GLY A 150 28.70 -18.28 3.83
C GLY A 150 28.40 -17.10 4.75
N MET A 151 27.54 -16.19 4.29
CA MET A 151 26.96 -15.12 5.10
C MET A 151 25.46 -15.37 5.18
N TYR A 152 24.96 -15.56 6.39
CA TYR A 152 23.56 -15.87 6.66
C TYR A 152 22.93 -14.67 7.34
N LYS A 153 22.07 -13.95 6.62
CA LYS A 153 21.38 -12.75 7.15
C LYS A 153 20.03 -13.22 7.70
N TYR A 154 19.67 -12.78 8.89
CA TYR A 154 18.43 -13.19 9.52
C TYR A 154 17.74 -12.01 10.18
N TYR A 155 16.44 -12.12 10.40
CA TYR A 155 15.64 -11.06 10.99
C TYR A 155 14.59 -11.64 11.94
N CYS A 156 13.99 -10.76 12.74
CA CYS A 156 12.78 -11.04 13.48
C CYS A 156 11.58 -10.58 12.65
N SER A 157 10.67 -11.49 12.28
CA SER A 157 9.53 -11.22 11.40
C SER A 157 8.71 -9.99 11.79
N PRO A 158 8.26 -9.83 13.05
CA PRO A 158 7.49 -8.65 13.46
C PRO A 158 8.32 -7.35 13.48
N HIS A 159 9.65 -7.42 13.60
CA HIS A 159 10.50 -6.26 13.89
C HIS A 159 11.56 -5.97 12.81
N ARG A 160 11.53 -6.65 11.66
CA ARG A 160 12.51 -6.48 10.56
C ARG A 160 12.58 -5.04 10.08
N SER A 161 11.44 -4.39 9.87
CA SER A 161 11.36 -3.00 9.38
C SER A 161 11.77 -1.97 10.43
N LEU A 162 11.90 -2.39 11.70
CA LEU A 162 12.43 -1.57 12.78
C LEU A 162 13.93 -1.75 12.94
N GLY A 163 14.56 -2.62 12.16
CA GLY A 163 16.00 -2.88 12.25
C GLY A 163 16.37 -4.10 13.07
N MET A 164 15.42 -4.95 13.49
CA MET A 164 15.76 -6.20 14.19
C MET A 164 16.31 -7.24 13.21
N LYS A 165 17.57 -7.04 12.85
CA LYS A 165 18.32 -7.78 11.84
C LYS A 165 19.62 -8.29 12.44
N GLY A 166 20.07 -9.44 11.97
CA GLY A 166 21.31 -10.05 12.38
C GLY A 166 22.04 -10.74 11.23
N ALA A 167 23.28 -11.14 11.46
CA ALA A 167 24.06 -11.93 10.52
C ALA A 167 25.01 -12.93 11.19
N VAL A 168 25.17 -14.11 10.60
CA VAL A 168 26.23 -15.07 10.92
C VAL A 168 27.14 -15.20 9.70
N VAL A 169 28.41 -14.88 9.86
CA VAL A 169 29.45 -15.12 8.84
C VAL A 169 30.21 -16.38 9.22
N VAL A 170 30.35 -17.32 8.29
CA VAL A 170 30.92 -18.66 8.55
C VAL A 170 32.14 -18.87 7.66
N GLY A 171 33.31 -19.11 8.28
CA GLY A 171 34.58 -19.31 7.57
C GLY A 171 35.08 -18.03 6.89
N ASN A 172 35.69 -18.12 5.72
CA ASN A 172 36.15 -16.95 4.97
C ASN A 172 35.43 -16.91 3.61
N PRO A 173 34.17 -16.47 3.56
CA PRO A 173 33.48 -16.30 2.28
C PRO A 173 34.26 -15.27 1.44
N ASP A 174 34.44 -15.55 0.13
CA ASP A 174 35.18 -14.65 -0.77
C ASP A 174 34.55 -13.25 -0.72
N VAL A 175 35.31 -12.26 -0.22
CA VAL A 175 34.87 -10.87 -0.01
C VAL A 175 34.84 -10.07 -1.32
N SER A 176 34.55 -10.74 -2.43
CA SER A 176 34.34 -10.13 -3.75
C SER A 176 32.89 -10.30 -4.16
N GLY A 177 32.04 -9.38 -3.69
CA GLY A 177 30.74 -9.07 -4.29
C GLY A 177 29.63 -10.07 -4.00
N SER A 178 28.85 -9.77 -2.97
CA SER A 178 27.41 -10.10 -2.94
C SER A 178 26.67 -8.88 -2.35
N ASP A 179 26.80 -7.68 -2.95
CA ASP A 179 25.85 -7.24 -3.98
C ASP A 179 25.43 -8.30 -4.99
N THR A 180 24.62 -9.25 -4.53
CA THR A 180 23.41 -9.50 -5.30
C THR A 180 22.45 -8.43 -4.83
N ALA A 181 22.25 -7.38 -5.65
CA ALA A 181 20.95 -6.70 -5.65
C ALA A 181 19.91 -7.81 -5.51
N GLN A 182 19.08 -7.75 -4.46
CA GLN A 182 18.08 -8.78 -4.22
C GLN A 182 17.36 -9.02 -5.54
N GLU A 183 17.42 -10.25 -6.06
CA GLU A 183 16.72 -10.56 -7.30
C GLU A 183 15.27 -10.14 -7.08
N TYR A 184 14.73 -9.35 -8.02
CA TYR A 184 13.38 -8.85 -7.88
C TYR A 184 12.41 -10.02 -8.06
N GLY A 185 12.19 -10.75 -6.96
CA GLY A 185 11.36 -11.95 -6.89
C GLY A 185 10.00 -11.65 -6.24
N TRP A 186 9.26 -12.72 -5.94
CA TRP A 186 7.90 -12.65 -5.41
C TRP A 186 7.76 -11.75 -4.17
N GLU A 187 8.67 -11.88 -3.20
CA GLU A 187 8.64 -11.05 -1.99
C GLU A 187 8.85 -9.56 -2.28
N ALA A 188 9.81 -9.23 -3.16
CA ALA A 188 10.10 -7.86 -3.53
C ALA A 188 8.92 -7.22 -4.28
N ALA A 189 8.35 -7.93 -5.25
CA ALA A 189 7.19 -7.46 -6.00
C ALA A 189 5.96 -7.26 -5.11
N THR A 190 5.67 -8.22 -4.23
CA THR A 190 4.54 -8.11 -3.31
C THR A 190 4.75 -7.05 -2.22
N PHE A 191 6.00 -6.77 -1.85
CA PHE A 191 6.36 -5.67 -0.94
C PHE A 191 6.20 -4.30 -1.61
N ASP A 192 6.63 -4.14 -2.86
CA ASP A 192 6.37 -2.92 -3.60
C ASP A 192 4.87 -2.72 -3.85
N ALA A 193 4.11 -3.76 -4.19
CA ALA A 193 2.65 -3.70 -4.34
C ALA A 193 1.96 -3.19 -3.06
N TYR A 194 2.37 -3.71 -1.89
CA TYR A 194 1.91 -3.21 -0.59
C TYR A 194 2.13 -1.70 -0.43
N TRP A 195 3.34 -1.24 -0.70
CA TRP A 195 3.71 0.17 -0.56
C TRP A 195 3.02 1.06 -1.60
N TYR A 196 2.90 0.62 -2.84
CA TYR A 196 2.24 1.39 -3.89
C TYR A 196 0.74 1.51 -3.60
N SER A 197 0.11 0.47 -3.05
CA SER A 197 -1.25 0.54 -2.51
C SER A 197 -1.36 1.60 -1.42
N LEU A 198 -0.44 1.60 -0.44
CA LEU A 198 -0.43 2.55 0.66
C LEU A 198 -0.18 4.00 0.19
N TYR A 199 0.71 4.21 -0.78
CA TYR A 199 1.04 5.54 -1.29
C TYR A 199 -0.14 6.14 -2.04
N ASN A 200 -0.77 5.38 -2.94
CA ASN A 200 -1.97 5.79 -3.66
C ASN A 200 -3.12 6.11 -2.69
N MET A 201 -3.32 5.28 -1.67
CA MET A 201 -4.32 5.51 -0.62
C MET A 201 -4.02 6.77 0.19
N SER A 202 -2.84 6.87 0.81
CA SER A 202 -2.49 7.98 1.69
C SER A 202 -2.49 9.32 0.97
N THR A 203 -1.98 9.35 -0.27
CA THR A 203 -2.00 10.57 -1.08
C THR A 203 -3.42 10.99 -1.42
N ASN A 204 -4.26 10.06 -1.90
CA ASN A 204 -5.63 10.40 -2.29
C ASN A 204 -6.53 10.72 -1.09
N ILE A 205 -6.46 9.95 0.00
CA ILE A 205 -7.34 10.12 1.16
C ILE A 205 -6.92 11.31 2.02
N ALA A 206 -5.62 11.53 2.26
CA ALA A 206 -5.19 12.43 3.34
C ALA A 206 -4.26 13.59 2.92
N MET A 207 -3.70 13.59 1.71
CA MET A 207 -2.64 14.56 1.36
C MET A 207 -3.01 15.50 0.20
N SER A 208 -3.55 14.98 -0.89
CA SER A 208 -3.68 15.70 -2.18
C SER A 208 -4.68 16.86 -2.16
N ALA A 209 -5.69 16.80 -1.30
CA ALA A 209 -6.89 17.65 -1.38
C ALA A 209 -7.63 17.58 -2.74
N ASN A 210 -7.44 16.51 -3.52
CA ASN A 210 -8.10 16.29 -4.82
C ASN A 210 -9.57 15.86 -4.68
N GLY A 211 -10.39 16.73 -4.08
CA GLY A 211 -11.79 16.42 -3.84
C GLY A 211 -12.51 17.46 -2.99
N ILE A 212 -13.69 17.04 -2.50
CA ILE A 212 -14.35 17.71 -1.38
C ILE A 212 -13.75 17.15 -0.09
N VAL A 213 -13.08 18.02 0.66
CA VAL A 213 -12.38 17.67 1.90
C VAL A 213 -13.33 17.76 3.09
N PHE A 214 -13.23 16.81 4.01
CA PHE A 214 -13.91 16.80 5.29
C PHE A 214 -13.02 17.43 6.38
N PRO A 215 -13.61 18.21 7.31
CA PRO A 215 -15.01 18.62 7.36
C PRO A 215 -15.34 19.80 6.42
N ALA A 216 -16.44 19.72 5.68
CA ALA A 216 -16.88 20.74 4.71
C ALA A 216 -17.98 21.68 5.24
N THR A 217 -18.74 21.27 6.27
CA THR A 217 -19.85 22.05 6.84
C THR A 217 -19.61 22.35 8.33
N GLU A 218 -20.30 23.35 8.89
CA GLU A 218 -20.23 23.68 10.32
C GLU A 218 -20.57 22.45 11.20
N ASN A 219 -21.62 21.71 10.84
CA ASN A 219 -22.00 20.49 11.56
C ASN A 219 -20.92 19.39 11.50
N GLN A 220 -20.29 19.21 10.34
CA GLN A 220 -19.17 18.28 10.20
C GLN A 220 -17.95 18.74 11.02
N GLN A 221 -17.68 20.05 11.07
CA GLN A 221 -16.59 20.61 11.88
C GLN A 221 -16.82 20.37 13.37
N GLU A 222 -18.04 20.62 13.87
CA GLU A 222 -18.41 20.36 15.27
C GLU A 222 -18.26 18.87 15.61
N THR A 223 -18.76 17.99 14.73
CA THR A 223 -18.65 16.53 14.90
C THR A 223 -17.20 16.07 14.91
N PHE A 224 -16.37 16.59 13.99
CA PHE A 224 -14.95 16.26 13.92
C PHE A 224 -14.17 16.76 15.15
N GLN A 225 -14.46 17.98 15.62
CA GLN A 225 -13.83 18.54 16.83
C GLN A 225 -14.14 17.75 18.09
N GLN A 226 -15.29 17.07 18.14
CA GLN A 226 -15.65 16.17 19.24
C GLN A 226 -14.96 14.80 19.10
N ARG A 227 -15.04 14.20 17.90
CA ARG A 227 -14.59 12.81 17.66
C ARG A 227 -13.08 12.64 17.58
N PHE A 228 -12.38 13.59 16.97
CA PHE A 228 -10.96 13.43 16.66
C PHE A 228 -10.07 13.33 17.91
N PRO A 229 -10.25 14.15 18.96
CA PRO A 229 -9.51 13.97 20.22
C PRO A 229 -9.80 12.64 20.91
N GLU A 230 -11.04 12.13 20.79
CA GLU A 230 -11.42 10.84 21.36
C GLU A 230 -10.74 9.67 20.63
N MET A 231 -10.66 9.72 19.30
CA MET A 231 -9.90 8.74 18.51
C MET A 231 -8.42 8.73 18.88
N LEU A 232 -7.80 9.91 19.08
CA LEU A 232 -6.42 10.00 19.53
C LEU A 232 -6.23 9.40 20.93
N ALA A 233 -7.15 9.69 21.84
CA ALA A 233 -7.10 9.17 23.21
C ALA A 233 -7.34 7.65 23.26
N ALA A 234 -8.23 7.12 22.42
CA ALA A 234 -8.50 5.68 22.33
C ALA A 234 -7.26 4.91 21.84
N ALA A 235 -6.59 5.42 20.80
CA ALA A 235 -5.40 4.80 20.23
C ALA A 235 -4.07 5.15 20.94
N ASP A 236 -4.12 5.79 22.11
CA ASP A 236 -2.96 6.31 22.85
C ASP A 236 -1.97 7.12 21.98
N GLN A 237 -2.49 7.96 21.08
CA GLN A 237 -1.69 8.73 20.14
C GLN A 237 -1.55 10.20 20.58
N PRO A 238 -0.33 10.75 20.62
CA PRO A 238 -0.11 12.16 20.96
C PRO A 238 -0.59 13.12 19.86
N GLY A 239 -0.85 12.60 18.65
CA GLY A 239 -1.38 13.36 17.53
C GLY A 239 -1.47 12.49 16.27
N PRO A 240 -2.06 13.03 15.19
CA PRO A 240 -2.19 12.26 13.95
C PRO A 240 -0.83 11.99 13.31
N PRO A 241 -0.69 10.90 12.52
CA PRO A 241 0.54 10.57 11.81
C PRO A 241 0.83 11.52 10.64
N VAL A 242 -0.16 12.31 10.21
CA VAL A 242 -0.03 13.35 9.18
C VAL A 242 -0.51 14.67 9.79
N LYS A 243 0.31 15.72 9.67
CA LYS A 243 -0.06 17.05 10.13
C LYS A 243 -0.98 17.73 9.10
N ASP A 244 -2.01 18.41 9.61
CA ASP A 244 -3.00 19.16 8.83
C ASP A 244 -3.59 18.37 7.63
N PRO A 245 -4.14 17.15 7.86
CA PRO A 245 -4.54 16.25 6.78
C PRO A 245 -5.70 16.81 5.94
N ASN A 246 -5.61 16.62 4.63
CA ASN A 246 -6.65 16.96 3.66
C ASN A 246 -7.58 15.76 3.43
N LEU A 247 -8.37 15.39 4.44
CA LEU A 247 -9.22 14.20 4.42
C LEU A 247 -10.30 14.26 3.32
N ASN A 248 -10.11 13.60 2.19
CA ASN A 248 -11.05 13.61 1.07
C ASN A 248 -12.30 12.76 1.37
N MET A 249 -13.46 13.39 1.55
CA MET A 249 -14.74 12.66 1.67
C MET A 249 -15.36 12.30 0.32
N ALA A 250 -15.17 13.15 -0.68
CA ALA A 250 -15.70 12.94 -2.03
C ALA A 250 -14.62 13.30 -3.05
N PRO A 251 -13.76 12.33 -3.42
CA PRO A 251 -12.66 12.54 -4.35
C PRO A 251 -13.13 12.92 -5.74
N PHE A 252 -12.40 13.83 -6.39
CA PHE A 252 -12.64 14.14 -7.79
C PHE A 252 -12.16 13.01 -8.70
N THR A 253 -12.70 12.93 -9.92
CA THR A 253 -12.37 11.87 -10.88
C THR A 253 -10.93 11.96 -11.40
N GLU A 254 -10.37 13.16 -11.45
CA GLU A 254 -9.04 13.48 -11.98
C GLU A 254 -8.35 14.61 -11.20
N GLY A 255 -7.01 14.54 -11.12
CA GLY A 255 -6.14 15.62 -10.63
C GLY A 255 -4.73 15.60 -11.25
N ASP A 256 -4.03 16.73 -11.14
CA ASP A 256 -2.59 16.85 -11.46
C ASP A 256 -1.76 16.55 -10.19
N PRO A 257 -0.93 15.51 -10.20
CA PRO A 257 -0.17 15.04 -9.04
C PRO A 257 1.03 15.91 -8.66
N SER A 258 1.28 17.01 -9.38
CA SER A 258 2.40 17.90 -9.14
C SER A 258 2.22 18.71 -7.86
N PHE A 259 3.28 18.79 -7.04
CA PHE A 259 3.24 19.63 -5.85
C PHE A 259 3.24 21.11 -6.23
N THR A 260 2.41 21.88 -5.54
CA THR A 260 2.28 23.34 -5.75
C THR A 260 3.32 24.16 -5.01
N GLN A 261 4.06 23.53 -4.09
CA GLN A 261 5.15 24.09 -3.30
C GLN A 261 6.08 22.98 -2.82
N LYS A 262 7.22 23.33 -2.23
CA LYS A 262 8.18 22.35 -1.71
C LYS A 262 7.52 21.44 -0.65
N PRO A 263 7.46 20.11 -0.86
CA PRO A 263 6.78 19.20 0.05
C PRO A 263 7.57 19.01 1.35
N VAL A 264 6.86 18.92 2.47
CA VAL A 264 7.39 18.47 3.76
C VAL A 264 6.92 17.04 3.97
N LEU A 265 7.78 16.08 3.61
CA LEU A 265 7.50 14.65 3.72
C LEU A 265 7.88 14.09 5.11
N GLU A 266 8.74 14.80 5.84
CA GLU A 266 9.20 14.48 7.18
C GLU A 266 9.52 15.81 7.91
N GLY A 267 8.68 16.20 8.86
CA GLY A 267 8.82 17.41 9.66
C GLY A 267 9.82 17.26 10.81
N GLU A 268 9.95 18.30 11.66
CA GLU A 268 10.80 18.26 12.87
C GLU A 268 10.39 17.14 13.85
N ASP A 269 9.13 16.71 13.79
CA ASP A 269 8.53 15.63 14.58
C ASP A 269 8.40 14.32 13.79
N GLY A 270 9.04 14.21 12.61
CA GLY A 270 9.01 13.04 11.75
C GLY A 270 7.75 12.88 10.90
N ARG A 271 6.77 13.79 10.99
CA ARG A 271 5.49 13.65 10.28
C ARG A 271 5.42 14.46 8.99
N PRO A 272 4.79 13.94 7.92
CA PRO A 272 4.49 14.74 6.74
C PRO A 272 3.47 15.84 7.06
N ASP A 273 3.60 16.99 6.42
CA ASP A 273 2.66 18.13 6.53
C ASP A 273 1.83 18.24 5.25
N ALA A 274 0.58 17.78 5.31
CA ALA A 274 -0.31 17.72 4.16
C ALA A 274 -0.71 19.10 3.62
N SER A 275 -0.56 20.19 4.41
CA SER A 275 -0.75 21.55 3.89
C SER A 275 0.23 21.89 2.76
N THR A 276 1.36 21.17 2.69
CA THR A 276 2.39 21.32 1.65
C THR A 276 2.27 20.35 0.48
N LEU A 277 1.33 19.40 0.56
CA LEU A 277 1.16 18.30 -0.40
C LEU A 277 -0.05 18.47 -1.32
N GLN A 278 -0.74 19.61 -1.21
CA GLN A 278 -1.95 19.90 -1.99
C GLN A 278 -1.64 20.06 -3.47
N TRP A 279 -2.53 19.49 -4.28
CA TRP A 279 -2.51 19.61 -5.73
C TRP A 279 -3.22 20.89 -6.19
N ASP A 280 -2.92 21.33 -7.41
CA ASP A 280 -3.61 22.47 -8.00
C ASP A 280 -5.06 22.09 -8.36
N LYS A 281 -6.00 22.54 -7.54
CA LYS A 281 -7.43 22.29 -7.72
C LYS A 281 -7.97 22.80 -9.06
N SER A 282 -7.35 23.82 -9.67
CA SER A 282 -7.75 24.32 -10.99
C SER A 282 -7.44 23.36 -12.14
N LYS A 283 -6.54 22.39 -11.88
CA LYS A 283 -6.20 21.28 -12.79
C LYS A 283 -6.91 19.98 -12.43
N SER A 284 -7.85 20.02 -11.49
CA SER A 284 -8.66 18.87 -11.13
C SER A 284 -10.01 18.91 -11.87
N SER A 285 -10.61 17.75 -12.09
CA SER A 285 -11.90 17.63 -12.82
C SER A 285 -13.09 18.32 -12.15
N MET A 286 -12.99 18.66 -10.85
CA MET A 286 -14.08 19.21 -10.04
C MET A 286 -15.35 18.35 -10.04
N THR A 287 -15.24 17.08 -10.41
CA THR A 287 -16.36 16.16 -10.64
C THR A 287 -16.16 14.95 -9.76
N VAL A 288 -17.16 14.58 -8.97
CA VAL A 288 -17.22 13.34 -8.19
C VAL A 288 -18.04 12.33 -8.97
N SER A 289 -17.58 11.08 -9.04
CA SER A 289 -18.37 9.96 -9.55
C SER A 289 -18.55 8.89 -8.48
N PRO A 290 -19.54 8.00 -8.63
CA PRO A 290 -19.66 6.82 -7.78
C PRO A 290 -18.38 5.99 -7.74
N GLN A 291 -17.69 5.80 -8.87
CA GLN A 291 -16.41 5.09 -8.91
C GLN A 291 -15.28 5.80 -8.15
N SER A 292 -15.12 7.12 -8.30
CA SER A 292 -14.04 7.84 -7.59
C SER A 292 -14.24 7.79 -6.08
N LEU A 293 -15.50 7.78 -5.64
CA LEU A 293 -15.88 7.65 -4.24
C LEU A 293 -15.74 6.21 -3.73
N ALA A 294 -16.35 5.24 -4.41
CA ALA A 294 -16.43 3.85 -3.97
C ALA A 294 -15.05 3.20 -3.88
N TRP A 295 -14.21 3.30 -4.92
CA TRP A 295 -12.87 2.70 -4.90
C TRP A 295 -11.96 3.33 -3.85
N THR A 296 -12.09 4.63 -3.61
CA THR A 296 -11.32 5.33 -2.57
C THR A 296 -11.71 4.85 -1.17
N HIS A 297 -13.00 4.78 -0.87
CA HIS A 297 -13.45 4.41 0.47
C HIS A 297 -13.39 2.91 0.72
N MET A 298 -13.54 2.09 -0.32
CA MET A 298 -13.22 0.68 -0.26
C MET A 298 -11.74 0.48 0.09
N LYS A 299 -10.85 1.20 -0.58
CA LYS A 299 -9.42 1.19 -0.26
C LYS A 299 -9.16 1.57 1.21
N GLY A 300 -9.84 2.59 1.71
CA GLY A 300 -9.78 2.95 3.13
C GLY A 300 -10.26 1.82 4.04
N ALA A 301 -11.41 1.21 3.75
CA ALA A 301 -11.97 0.11 4.55
C ALA A 301 -11.07 -1.14 4.55
N THR A 302 -10.51 -1.52 3.40
CA THR A 302 -9.56 -2.64 3.29
C THR A 302 -8.32 -2.40 4.14
N TRP A 303 -7.79 -1.19 4.16
CA TRP A 303 -6.67 -0.84 5.04
C TRP A 303 -7.05 -0.77 6.51
N ALA A 304 -8.27 -0.35 6.83
CA ALA A 304 -8.76 -0.38 8.21
C ALA A 304 -8.76 -1.81 8.75
N LYS A 305 -9.37 -2.76 8.02
CA LYS A 305 -9.30 -4.20 8.35
C LYS A 305 -7.87 -4.69 8.50
N ASN A 306 -7.01 -4.28 7.57
CA ASN A 306 -5.62 -4.67 7.59
C ASN A 306 -4.92 -4.16 8.86
N PHE A 307 -5.06 -2.89 9.23
CA PHE A 307 -4.47 -2.35 10.45
C PHE A 307 -5.02 -3.06 11.69
N GLU A 308 -6.33 -3.26 11.76
CA GLU A 308 -7.01 -3.99 12.84
C GLU A 308 -6.44 -5.39 13.03
N ASN A 309 -6.20 -6.10 11.94
CA ASN A 309 -5.59 -7.42 11.97
C ASN A 309 -4.13 -7.41 12.44
N HIS A 310 -3.51 -6.26 12.68
CA HIS A 310 -2.10 -6.17 13.03
C HIS A 310 -1.80 -5.13 14.12
N PHE A 311 -2.78 -4.70 14.93
CA PHE A 311 -2.54 -3.74 16.02
C PHE A 311 -1.41 -4.19 16.95
N ASP A 312 -1.38 -5.47 17.31
CA ASP A 312 -0.41 -6.00 18.28
C ASP A 312 1.01 -6.19 17.72
N ILE A 313 1.19 -6.11 16.40
CA ILE A 313 2.49 -6.36 15.74
C ILE A 313 3.05 -5.17 14.98
N LEU A 314 2.23 -4.16 14.70
CA LEU A 314 2.66 -2.95 14.02
C LEU A 314 3.24 -1.96 15.04
N PRO A 315 4.33 -1.25 14.70
CA PRO A 315 4.91 -0.26 15.60
C PRO A 315 3.94 0.89 15.91
N ASP A 316 4.01 1.39 17.15
CA ASP A 316 3.22 2.54 17.62
C ASP A 316 3.34 3.77 16.71
N SER A 317 4.51 3.97 16.08
CA SER A 317 4.76 5.07 15.15
C SER A 317 3.88 5.06 13.91
N LEU A 318 3.33 3.90 13.52
CA LEU A 318 2.34 3.81 12.45
C LEU A 318 0.97 4.29 12.91
N ALA A 319 0.69 4.33 14.21
CA ALA A 319 -0.61 4.68 14.77
C ALA A 319 -1.74 3.86 14.13
N ALA A 320 -1.54 2.52 14.03
CA ALA A 320 -2.39 1.62 13.25
C ALA A 320 -3.87 1.70 13.67
N GLU A 321 -4.15 1.67 14.97
CA GLU A 321 -5.50 1.80 15.52
C GLU A 321 -6.14 3.14 15.14
N PHE A 322 -5.43 4.25 15.35
CA PHE A 322 -5.89 5.58 14.96
C PHE A 322 -6.19 5.67 13.45
N ARG A 323 -5.28 5.17 12.60
CA ARG A 323 -5.50 5.13 11.14
C ARG A 323 -6.74 4.33 10.78
N SER A 324 -6.91 3.18 11.42
CA SER A 324 -8.04 2.30 11.18
C SER A 324 -9.37 2.97 11.56
N MET A 325 -9.43 3.68 12.69
CA MET A 325 -10.60 4.49 13.08
C MET A 325 -10.90 5.64 12.10
N VAL A 326 -9.88 6.34 11.63
CA VAL A 326 -10.07 7.44 10.65
C VAL A 326 -10.56 6.91 9.31
N LEU A 327 -9.96 5.82 8.81
CA LEU A 327 -10.32 5.24 7.51
C LEU A 327 -11.74 4.65 7.51
N SER A 328 -12.11 3.91 8.56
CA SER A 328 -13.47 3.38 8.73
C SER A 328 -14.51 4.50 8.88
N THR A 329 -14.16 5.59 9.58
CA THR A 329 -15.02 6.77 9.69
C THR A 329 -15.19 7.47 8.34
N LEU A 330 -14.11 7.66 7.58
CA LEU A 330 -14.19 8.31 6.26
C LEU A 330 -15.01 7.50 5.27
N ALA A 331 -14.94 6.16 5.32
CA ALA A 331 -15.80 5.31 4.51
C ALA A 331 -17.30 5.53 4.83
N GLN A 332 -17.65 5.72 6.10
CA GLN A 332 -19.01 6.08 6.50
C GLN A 332 -19.39 7.49 6.05
N VAL A 333 -18.48 8.47 6.14
CA VAL A 333 -18.71 9.83 5.64
C VAL A 333 -18.95 9.82 4.13
N GLY A 334 -18.15 9.08 3.36
CA GLY A 334 -18.34 8.91 1.92
C GLY A 334 -19.67 8.24 1.57
N THR A 335 -20.05 7.21 2.33
CA THR A 335 -21.36 6.54 2.21
C THR A 335 -22.50 7.51 2.49
N ALA A 336 -22.37 8.32 3.54
CA ALA A 336 -23.35 9.32 3.90
C ALA A 336 -23.48 10.38 2.80
N PHE A 337 -22.37 10.91 2.30
CA PHE A 337 -22.35 11.85 1.18
C PHE A 337 -23.06 11.29 -0.05
N ALA A 338 -22.76 10.05 -0.44
CA ALA A 338 -23.29 9.45 -1.66
C ALA A 338 -24.78 9.09 -1.53
N LEU A 339 -25.16 8.40 -0.45
CA LEU A 339 -26.44 7.67 -0.35
C LEU A 339 -27.40 8.25 0.70
N VAL A 340 -26.91 8.69 1.85
CA VAL A 340 -27.77 9.17 2.95
C VAL A 340 -28.20 10.62 2.69
N GLU A 341 -27.24 11.49 2.41
CA GLU A 341 -27.47 12.85 1.91
C GLU A 341 -27.94 12.81 0.44
N GLY A 342 -27.59 11.74 -0.27
CA GLY A 342 -28.09 11.48 -1.61
C GLY A 342 -27.45 12.33 -2.71
N ASN A 343 -26.26 12.89 -2.49
CA ASN A 343 -25.61 13.77 -3.49
C ASN A 343 -25.33 13.05 -4.82
N LEU A 344 -25.22 11.72 -4.81
CA LEU A 344 -25.05 10.89 -6.01
C LEU A 344 -26.32 10.14 -6.42
N ARG A 345 -27.42 10.21 -5.67
CA ARG A 345 -28.67 9.53 -6.02
C ARG A 345 -29.45 10.32 -7.06
N LEU A 346 -29.92 9.64 -8.11
CA LEU A 346 -30.78 10.25 -9.14
C LEU A 346 -32.19 10.57 -8.62
N ASN A 347 -32.66 9.81 -7.64
CA ASN A 347 -33.98 9.97 -7.05
C ASN A 347 -34.00 9.40 -5.63
N ASP A 348 -35.09 9.66 -4.89
CA ASP A 348 -35.29 9.17 -3.52
C ASP A 348 -36.00 7.80 -3.46
N GLU A 349 -36.48 7.27 -4.59
CA GLU A 349 -37.26 6.02 -4.64
C GLU A 349 -36.38 4.77 -4.64
N ASN A 350 -35.19 4.87 -5.23
CA ASN A 350 -34.19 3.80 -5.28
C ASN A 350 -32.77 4.35 -5.14
N MET A 351 -31.76 3.46 -5.16
CA MET A 351 -30.36 3.84 -5.07
C MET A 351 -29.68 3.98 -6.44
N LEU A 352 -30.41 4.36 -7.50
CA LEU A 352 -29.78 4.61 -8.80
C LEU A 352 -28.85 5.80 -8.72
N LEU A 353 -27.62 5.61 -9.22
CA LEU A 353 -26.55 6.58 -9.09
C LEU A 353 -26.34 7.41 -10.36
N ALA A 354 -26.13 8.71 -10.15
CA ALA A 354 -25.71 9.65 -11.16
C ALA A 354 -24.20 9.52 -11.39
N PRO A 355 -23.72 9.40 -12.65
CA PRO A 355 -22.28 9.25 -12.90
C PRO A 355 -21.41 10.45 -12.55
N ALA A 356 -22.00 11.65 -12.44
CA ALA A 356 -21.25 12.88 -12.25
C ALA A 356 -22.01 13.89 -11.40
N PHE A 357 -21.36 14.30 -10.32
CA PHE A 357 -21.77 15.38 -9.44
C PHE A 357 -20.68 16.45 -9.40
N ARG A 358 -21.07 17.72 -9.43
CA ARG A 358 -20.15 18.85 -9.28
C ARG A 358 -20.55 19.72 -8.08
N PRO A 359 -19.61 20.03 -7.17
CA PRO A 359 -19.90 20.90 -6.02
C PRO A 359 -20.47 22.24 -6.47
N GLY A 360 -21.63 22.61 -5.93
CA GLY A 360 -22.33 23.86 -6.27
C GLY A 360 -23.22 23.80 -7.52
N GLU A 361 -23.04 22.81 -8.40
CA GLU A 361 -23.90 22.57 -9.58
C GLU A 361 -24.88 21.40 -9.38
N GLY A 362 -24.53 20.43 -8.52
CA GLY A 362 -25.32 19.22 -8.31
C GLY A 362 -25.01 18.12 -9.33
N ILE A 363 -26.00 17.30 -9.65
CA ILE A 363 -25.87 16.26 -10.68
C ILE A 363 -25.76 16.90 -12.07
N VAL A 364 -24.71 16.54 -12.80
CA VAL A 364 -24.42 17.07 -14.15
C VAL A 364 -24.48 16.00 -15.25
N LYS A 365 -24.61 14.72 -14.87
CA LYS A 365 -24.89 13.61 -15.78
C LYS A 365 -25.87 12.66 -15.11
N GLU A 366 -26.94 12.30 -15.84
CA GLU A 366 -28.05 11.54 -15.27
C GLU A 366 -28.14 10.08 -15.74
N THR A 367 -27.47 9.69 -16.82
CA THR A 367 -27.55 8.32 -17.36
C THR A 367 -26.75 7.35 -16.50
N PRO A 368 -27.37 6.42 -15.74
CA PRO A 368 -26.66 5.45 -14.91
C PRO A 368 -25.66 4.63 -15.72
N ARG A 369 -24.56 4.21 -15.09
CA ARG A 369 -23.59 3.28 -15.69
C ARG A 369 -23.45 2.02 -14.84
N PRO A 370 -23.33 0.83 -15.44
CA PRO A 370 -23.10 -0.41 -14.69
C PRO A 370 -21.91 -0.31 -13.73
N LEU A 371 -20.79 0.24 -14.20
CA LEU A 371 -19.55 0.29 -13.42
C LEU A 371 -19.58 1.25 -12.22
N ASP A 372 -20.46 2.25 -12.24
CA ASP A 372 -20.70 3.10 -11.07
C ASP A 372 -21.38 2.31 -9.96
N HIS A 373 -22.18 1.31 -10.33
CA HIS A 373 -22.98 0.51 -9.43
C HIS A 373 -22.24 -0.74 -8.95
N SER A 374 -21.45 -1.41 -9.81
CA SER A 374 -20.56 -2.51 -9.39
C SER A 374 -19.58 -2.03 -8.32
N ALA A 375 -18.89 -0.89 -8.55
CA ALA A 375 -17.96 -0.32 -7.59
C ALA A 375 -18.63 -0.01 -6.24
N MET A 376 -19.85 0.55 -6.25
CA MET A 376 -20.59 0.85 -5.02
C MET A 376 -21.06 -0.41 -4.30
N VAL A 377 -21.56 -1.43 -5.02
CA VAL A 377 -21.95 -2.72 -4.42
C VAL A 377 -20.75 -3.38 -3.74
N TRP A 378 -19.60 -3.36 -4.41
CA TRP A 378 -18.38 -3.94 -3.88
C TRP A 378 -17.88 -3.19 -2.65
N PHE A 379 -17.80 -1.86 -2.72
CA PHE A 379 -17.46 -1.02 -1.57
C PHE A 379 -18.39 -1.27 -0.37
N LEU A 380 -19.70 -1.27 -0.58
CA LEU A 380 -20.66 -1.49 0.51
C LEU A 380 -20.56 -2.91 1.09
N SER A 381 -20.28 -3.91 0.26
CA SER A 381 -20.05 -5.28 0.73
C SER A 381 -18.82 -5.37 1.63
N GLU A 382 -17.73 -4.68 1.25
CA GLU A 382 -16.52 -4.58 2.08
C GLU A 382 -16.76 -3.81 3.39
N LEU A 383 -17.51 -2.70 3.31
CA LEU A 383 -17.90 -1.92 4.48
C LEU A 383 -18.81 -2.72 5.42
N ARG A 384 -19.75 -3.49 4.87
CA ARG A 384 -20.63 -4.39 5.62
C ARG A 384 -19.80 -5.44 6.34
N SER A 385 -18.87 -6.08 5.64
CA SER A 385 -17.97 -7.07 6.20
C SER A 385 -17.21 -6.50 7.41
N LEU A 386 -16.60 -5.30 7.28
CA LEU A 386 -15.98 -4.60 8.41
C LEU A 386 -16.99 -4.29 9.53
N ALA A 387 -18.20 -3.83 9.22
CA ALA A 387 -19.22 -3.47 10.23
C ALA A 387 -19.74 -4.66 11.05
N HIS A 388 -19.78 -5.85 10.44
CA HIS A 388 -20.15 -7.09 11.12
C HIS A 388 -19.02 -7.71 11.94
N GLY A 389 -17.78 -7.26 11.70
CA GLY A 389 -16.57 -7.73 12.34
C GLY A 389 -16.45 -7.42 13.84
N GLY A 390 -17.45 -6.86 14.50
CA GLY A 390 -17.35 -6.49 15.93
C GLY A 390 -16.47 -5.27 16.22
N TRP A 391 -15.48 -4.96 15.39
CA TRP A 391 -14.70 -3.72 15.42
C TRP A 391 -14.91 -2.93 14.10
N PHE A 392 -15.55 -1.76 14.20
CA PHE A 392 -15.79 -0.81 13.10
C PHE A 392 -15.26 0.57 13.50
N GLY A 393 -14.12 0.59 14.21
CA GLY A 393 -13.67 1.74 14.99
C GLY A 393 -14.49 1.99 16.27
N TYR A 394 -15.02 0.93 16.90
CA TYR A 394 -16.01 1.02 18.00
C TYR A 394 -15.46 1.27 19.40
N GLU A 395 -14.16 1.35 19.59
CA GLU A 395 -13.58 1.77 20.88
C GLU A 395 -13.71 3.29 21.12
N ASN A 396 -14.83 3.88 20.66
CA ASN A 396 -15.21 5.29 20.68
C ASN A 396 -14.52 6.13 19.57
N PRO A 397 -15.27 6.81 18.67
CA PRO A 397 -16.70 7.16 18.74
C PRO A 397 -17.69 6.23 18.02
N GLU A 398 -18.95 6.21 18.49
CA GLU A 398 -20.10 5.48 17.90
C GLU A 398 -20.17 5.60 16.36
N PRO A 399 -20.65 4.56 15.65
CA PRO A 399 -20.72 4.60 14.19
C PRO A 399 -21.57 5.78 13.71
N LEU A 400 -21.15 6.42 12.62
CA LEU A 400 -22.00 7.36 11.89
C LEU A 400 -23.17 6.64 11.20
N ILE A 401 -22.94 5.39 10.76
CA ILE A 401 -23.95 4.53 10.14
C ILE A 401 -23.98 3.20 10.92
N PRO A 402 -25.05 2.91 11.67
CA PRO A 402 -25.16 1.65 12.40
C PRO A 402 -25.01 0.42 11.48
N PRO A 403 -24.42 -0.71 11.94
CA PRO A 403 -24.23 -1.91 11.13
C PRO A 403 -25.49 -2.40 10.41
N ALA A 404 -26.63 -2.39 11.10
CA ALA A 404 -27.91 -2.78 10.51
C ALA A 404 -28.31 -1.87 9.32
N ASN A 405 -27.95 -0.60 9.36
CA ASN A 405 -28.17 0.34 8.27
C ASN A 405 -27.16 0.12 7.14
N VAL A 406 -25.90 -0.23 7.45
CA VAL A 406 -24.91 -0.64 6.44
C VAL A 406 -25.41 -1.86 5.66
N GLN A 407 -25.95 -2.88 6.34
CA GLN A 407 -26.59 -4.03 5.68
C GLN A 407 -27.74 -3.59 4.77
N GLN A 408 -28.66 -2.74 5.24
CA GLN A 408 -29.78 -2.25 4.43
C GLN A 408 -29.33 -1.48 3.18
N LEU A 409 -28.29 -0.65 3.30
CA LEU A 409 -27.72 0.06 2.17
C LEU A 409 -27.07 -0.90 1.17
N THR A 410 -26.35 -1.90 1.67
CA THR A 410 -25.68 -2.94 0.85
C THR A 410 -26.71 -3.75 0.06
N ASP A 411 -27.71 -4.32 0.73
CA ASP A 411 -28.78 -5.11 0.11
C ASP A 411 -29.57 -4.30 -0.90
N GLY A 412 -29.94 -3.06 -0.54
CA GLY A 412 -30.71 -2.20 -1.42
C GLY A 412 -29.90 -1.72 -2.64
N MET A 413 -28.60 -1.48 -2.48
CA MET A 413 -27.73 -1.10 -3.59
C MET A 413 -27.59 -2.28 -4.55
N ALA A 414 -27.29 -3.48 -4.06
CA ALA A 414 -27.18 -4.69 -4.88
C ALA A 414 -28.49 -4.99 -5.63
N LYS A 415 -29.63 -4.93 -4.93
CA LYS A 415 -30.95 -5.07 -5.57
C LYS A 415 -31.19 -4.01 -6.63
N THR A 416 -30.82 -2.76 -6.37
CA THR A 416 -30.99 -1.68 -7.36
C THR A 416 -30.12 -1.94 -8.59
N THR A 417 -28.86 -2.32 -8.41
CA THR A 417 -27.93 -2.67 -9.48
C THR A 417 -28.46 -3.79 -10.37
N MET A 418 -28.82 -4.93 -9.78
CA MET A 418 -29.30 -6.10 -10.54
C MET A 418 -30.61 -5.84 -11.29
N ASN A 419 -31.49 -4.99 -10.75
CA ASN A 419 -32.72 -4.60 -11.45
C ASN A 419 -32.47 -3.59 -12.57
N ALA A 420 -31.49 -2.71 -12.41
CA ALA A 420 -31.20 -1.65 -13.35
C ALA A 420 -30.38 -2.12 -14.55
N PHE A 421 -29.56 -3.16 -14.38
CA PHE A 421 -28.65 -3.66 -15.38
C PHE A 421 -28.84 -5.16 -15.57
N PRO A 422 -29.82 -5.59 -16.37
CA PRO A 422 -29.84 -6.96 -16.89
C PRO A 422 -28.48 -7.31 -17.52
N PRO A 423 -28.00 -8.56 -17.43
CA PRO A 423 -26.68 -8.95 -17.93
C PRO A 423 -26.40 -8.53 -19.39
N SER A 424 -27.39 -8.64 -20.28
CA SER A 424 -27.29 -8.21 -21.68
C SER A 424 -26.98 -6.73 -21.82
N ASP A 425 -27.60 -5.89 -20.99
CA ASP A 425 -27.51 -4.44 -21.07
C ASP A 425 -26.13 -3.94 -20.64
N ILE A 426 -25.41 -4.72 -19.82
CA ILE A 426 -24.02 -4.42 -19.45
C ILE A 426 -23.10 -4.54 -20.65
N VAL A 427 -23.27 -5.60 -21.46
CA VAL A 427 -22.49 -5.79 -22.69
C VAL A 427 -22.89 -4.75 -23.73
N GLU A 428 -24.19 -4.50 -23.92
CA GLU A 428 -24.68 -3.51 -24.90
C GLU A 428 -24.21 -2.08 -24.61
N SER A 429 -24.12 -1.70 -23.34
CA SER A 429 -23.68 -0.35 -22.92
C SER A 429 -22.19 -0.25 -22.65
N GLY A 430 -21.48 -1.38 -22.61
CA GLY A 430 -20.09 -1.49 -22.21
C GLY A 430 -19.39 -2.61 -22.96
N SER A 431 -19.01 -3.67 -22.25
CA SER A 431 -18.24 -4.80 -22.78
C SER A 431 -18.29 -6.00 -21.84
N THR A 432 -17.78 -7.16 -22.28
CA THR A 432 -17.56 -8.33 -21.41
C THR A 432 -16.55 -8.06 -20.29
N ARG A 433 -15.64 -7.10 -20.46
CA ARG A 433 -14.78 -6.60 -19.37
C ARG A 433 -15.61 -6.07 -18.19
N ASP A 434 -16.68 -5.33 -18.48
CA ASP A 434 -17.55 -4.77 -17.46
C ASP A 434 -18.43 -5.84 -16.79
N VAL A 435 -18.73 -6.93 -17.51
CA VAL A 435 -19.35 -8.14 -16.93
C VAL A 435 -18.42 -8.80 -15.92
N GLY A 436 -17.12 -8.87 -16.19
CA GLY A 436 -16.11 -9.38 -15.25
C GLY A 436 -16.10 -8.59 -13.93
N GLU A 437 -16.11 -7.25 -13.99
CA GLU A 437 -16.13 -6.41 -12.80
C GLU A 437 -17.45 -6.58 -12.02
N MET A 438 -18.59 -6.68 -12.74
CA MET A 438 -19.89 -6.94 -12.14
C MET A 438 -19.94 -8.31 -11.44
N LEU A 439 -19.38 -9.35 -12.05
CA LEU A 439 -19.24 -10.68 -11.42
C LEU A 439 -18.46 -10.60 -10.10
N GLY A 440 -17.35 -9.85 -10.08
CA GLY A 440 -16.58 -9.63 -8.85
C GLY A 440 -17.38 -8.94 -7.75
N ALA A 441 -18.10 -7.87 -8.09
CA ALA A 441 -18.96 -7.15 -7.15
C ALA A 441 -20.10 -8.04 -6.59
N VAL A 442 -20.71 -8.87 -7.44
CA VAL A 442 -21.77 -9.81 -7.04
C VAL A 442 -21.21 -10.95 -6.19
N GLY A 443 -19.99 -11.42 -6.48
CA GLY A 443 -19.30 -12.42 -5.67
C GLY A 443 -19.10 -11.97 -4.23
N TYR A 444 -18.63 -10.72 -4.03
CA TYR A 444 -18.54 -10.11 -2.71
C TYR A 444 -19.91 -9.95 -2.04
N TYR A 445 -20.89 -9.41 -2.76
CA TYR A 445 -22.22 -9.19 -2.19
C TYR A 445 -22.91 -10.50 -1.78
N GLY A 446 -22.78 -11.56 -2.58
CA GLY A 446 -23.48 -12.82 -2.36
C GLY A 446 -23.21 -13.41 -0.97
N LEU A 447 -21.99 -13.28 -0.46
CA LEU A 447 -21.59 -13.73 0.88
C LEU A 447 -22.00 -12.75 2.00
N GLN A 448 -22.30 -11.51 1.65
CA GLN A 448 -22.63 -10.43 2.56
C GLN A 448 -24.14 -10.12 2.59
N ALA A 449 -24.94 -10.84 1.81
CA ALA A 449 -26.37 -10.63 1.66
C ALA A 449 -27.14 -10.83 3.00
N GLY A 450 -28.15 -9.99 3.23
CA GLY A 450 -28.95 -10.01 4.46
C GLY A 450 -29.89 -11.22 4.68
N GLY A 451 -29.80 -12.26 3.85
CA GLY A 451 -30.56 -13.51 3.98
C GLY A 451 -30.60 -14.36 2.70
N ASP A 452 -31.07 -15.59 2.82
CA ASP A 452 -31.03 -16.62 1.77
C ASP A 452 -31.69 -16.19 0.45
N ASP A 453 -32.82 -15.46 0.51
CA ASP A 453 -33.51 -14.97 -0.70
C ASP A 453 -32.63 -13.98 -1.49
N LEU A 454 -31.89 -13.12 -0.79
CA LEU A 454 -31.00 -12.13 -1.40
C LEU A 454 -29.70 -12.78 -1.90
N ALA A 455 -29.18 -13.76 -1.17
CA ALA A 455 -28.04 -14.57 -1.61
C ALA A 455 -28.40 -15.39 -2.88
N GLY A 456 -29.58 -16.01 -2.92
CA GLY A 456 -30.08 -16.72 -4.09
C GLY A 456 -30.25 -15.81 -5.30
N MET A 457 -30.78 -14.59 -5.12
CA MET A 457 -30.85 -13.58 -6.18
C MET A 457 -29.46 -13.22 -6.73
N ALA A 458 -28.46 -13.07 -5.85
CA ALA A 458 -27.09 -12.80 -6.27
C ALA A 458 -26.50 -13.98 -7.08
N ALA A 459 -26.72 -15.22 -6.63
CA ALA A 459 -26.27 -16.42 -7.32
C ALA A 459 -26.91 -16.59 -8.71
N ASP A 460 -28.22 -16.36 -8.84
CA ASP A 460 -28.93 -16.42 -10.12
C ASP A 460 -28.40 -15.36 -11.11
N TYR A 461 -28.15 -14.16 -10.62
CA TYR A 461 -27.61 -13.06 -11.41
C TYR A 461 -26.15 -13.33 -11.82
N ALA A 462 -25.32 -13.83 -10.91
CA ALA A 462 -23.94 -14.24 -11.20
C ALA A 462 -23.88 -15.35 -12.25
N ASN A 463 -24.74 -16.37 -12.16
CA ASN A 463 -24.83 -17.41 -13.18
C ASN A 463 -25.21 -16.85 -14.55
N SER A 464 -26.15 -15.90 -14.60
CA SER A 464 -26.57 -15.25 -15.85
C SER A 464 -25.44 -14.42 -16.48
N LEU A 465 -24.65 -13.70 -15.67
CA LEU A 465 -23.46 -12.99 -16.14
C LEU A 465 -22.38 -13.94 -16.66
N ALA A 466 -22.13 -15.03 -15.92
CA ALA A 466 -21.13 -16.03 -16.30
C ALA A 466 -21.50 -16.79 -17.58
N ASP A 467 -22.80 -17.02 -17.82
CA ASP A 467 -23.29 -17.60 -19.08
C ASP A 467 -23.00 -16.68 -20.28
N LEU A 468 -23.15 -15.36 -20.14
CA LEU A 468 -22.76 -14.41 -21.19
C LEU A 468 -21.25 -14.46 -21.47
N VAL A 469 -20.43 -14.55 -20.43
CA VAL A 469 -18.98 -14.74 -20.59
C VAL A 469 -18.70 -16.04 -21.35
N ALA A 470 -19.35 -17.13 -20.97
CA ALA A 470 -19.18 -18.43 -21.63
C ALA A 470 -19.56 -18.37 -23.12
N GLU A 471 -20.65 -17.67 -23.48
CA GLU A 471 -21.08 -17.47 -24.86
C GLU A 471 -20.09 -16.60 -25.66
N ALA A 472 -19.47 -15.62 -25.01
CA ALA A 472 -18.46 -14.75 -25.62
C ALA A 472 -17.06 -15.40 -25.69
N THR A 473 -16.82 -16.50 -24.98
CA THR A 473 -15.51 -17.15 -24.91
C THR A 473 -15.35 -18.21 -25.99
N ASP A 474 -14.30 -18.12 -26.79
CA ASP A 474 -14.02 -19.12 -27.83
C ASP A 474 -13.37 -20.41 -27.27
N GLY A 475 -13.18 -21.40 -28.15
CA GLY A 475 -12.62 -22.70 -27.76
C GLY A 475 -11.17 -22.67 -27.26
N ASN A 476 -10.45 -21.55 -27.46
CA ASN A 476 -9.09 -21.36 -26.96
C ASN A 476 -9.07 -20.55 -25.65
N GLY A 477 -10.23 -20.11 -25.14
CA GLY A 477 -10.34 -19.31 -23.91
C GLY A 477 -10.30 -17.80 -24.13
N ARG A 478 -10.28 -17.31 -25.37
CA ARG A 478 -10.32 -15.86 -25.64
C ARG A 478 -11.73 -15.32 -25.40
N VAL A 479 -11.86 -14.33 -24.53
CA VAL A 479 -13.14 -13.64 -24.31
C VAL A 479 -13.36 -12.58 -25.40
N GLY A 480 -14.46 -12.69 -26.13
CA GLY A 480 -14.92 -11.72 -27.13
C GLY A 480 -15.59 -10.48 -26.53
N ASP A 481 -15.89 -9.47 -27.36
CA ASP A 481 -16.60 -8.24 -26.99
C ASP A 481 -16.03 -7.50 -25.76
N GLY A 482 -14.71 -7.60 -25.59
CA GLY A 482 -13.94 -6.97 -24.51
C GLY A 482 -13.53 -5.52 -24.78
N ALA A 483 -12.64 -5.01 -23.94
CA ALA A 483 -11.99 -3.71 -24.16
C ALA A 483 -10.84 -3.81 -25.18
N ALA A 484 -10.25 -2.66 -25.52
CA ALA A 484 -9.11 -2.58 -26.43
C ALA A 484 -7.90 -3.41 -25.94
N ASN A 485 -7.65 -3.42 -24.63
CA ASN A 485 -6.64 -4.29 -24.03
C ASN A 485 -7.28 -5.66 -23.70
N GLN A 486 -6.93 -6.67 -24.50
CA GLN A 486 -7.44 -8.03 -24.35
C GLN A 486 -6.94 -8.69 -23.05
N ALA A 487 -5.70 -8.45 -22.64
CA ALA A 487 -5.16 -9.03 -21.40
C ALA A 487 -5.92 -8.53 -20.16
N ALA A 488 -6.26 -7.25 -20.14
CA ALA A 488 -7.15 -6.68 -19.12
C ALA A 488 -8.53 -7.33 -19.13
N THR A 489 -9.13 -7.55 -20.32
CA THR A 489 -10.41 -8.26 -20.44
C THR A 489 -10.33 -9.67 -19.85
N GLN A 490 -9.29 -10.44 -20.19
CA GLN A 490 -9.10 -11.78 -19.63
C GLN A 490 -8.94 -11.73 -18.10
N GLY A 491 -8.13 -10.80 -17.60
CA GLY A 491 -7.81 -10.68 -16.18
C GLY A 491 -9.05 -10.45 -15.31
N ILE A 492 -9.84 -9.42 -15.61
CA ILE A 492 -11.03 -9.11 -14.80
C ILE A 492 -12.14 -10.14 -14.96
N VAL A 493 -12.26 -10.76 -16.14
CA VAL A 493 -13.23 -11.84 -16.35
C VAL A 493 -12.84 -13.08 -15.54
N ALA A 494 -11.56 -13.49 -15.57
CA ALA A 494 -11.07 -14.60 -14.76
C ALA A 494 -11.30 -14.34 -13.26
N GLN A 495 -10.92 -13.15 -12.79
CA GLN A 495 -11.14 -12.74 -11.41
C GLN A 495 -12.63 -12.77 -11.03
N GLY A 496 -13.49 -12.15 -11.86
CA GLY A 496 -14.93 -12.13 -11.63
C GLY A 496 -15.55 -13.52 -11.55
N LEU A 497 -15.20 -14.43 -12.47
CA LEU A 497 -15.67 -15.82 -12.46
C LEU A 497 -15.24 -16.56 -11.19
N LEU A 498 -13.98 -16.40 -10.76
CA LEU A 498 -13.43 -17.09 -9.58
C LEU A 498 -14.03 -16.58 -8.27
N TRP A 499 -14.23 -15.27 -8.16
CA TRP A 499 -14.89 -14.69 -7.00
C TRP A 499 -16.38 -14.97 -6.94
N ALA A 500 -17.09 -14.92 -8.08
CA ALA A 500 -18.49 -15.32 -8.14
C ALA A 500 -18.66 -16.80 -7.76
N SER A 501 -17.68 -17.66 -8.06
CA SER A 501 -17.67 -19.08 -7.67
C SER A 501 -17.51 -19.32 -6.17
N GLN A 502 -17.29 -18.26 -5.36
CA GLN A 502 -17.35 -18.38 -3.90
C GLN A 502 -18.80 -18.31 -3.37
N VAL A 503 -19.76 -17.88 -4.19
CA VAL A 503 -21.18 -17.85 -3.82
C VAL A 503 -21.81 -19.23 -4.01
N ASP A 504 -22.54 -19.69 -3.00
CA ASP A 504 -23.25 -20.97 -3.05
C ASP A 504 -24.15 -21.08 -4.30
N GLY A 505 -23.93 -22.12 -5.10
CA GLY A 505 -24.68 -22.38 -6.34
C GLY A 505 -24.07 -21.77 -7.61
N VAL A 506 -22.87 -21.21 -7.53
CA VAL A 506 -22.09 -20.73 -8.68
C VAL A 506 -20.78 -21.51 -8.75
N ASP A 507 -20.46 -22.10 -9.91
CA ASP A 507 -19.16 -22.73 -10.16
C ASP A 507 -18.74 -22.48 -11.60
N ARG A 508 -17.66 -21.71 -11.77
CA ARG A 508 -17.12 -21.29 -13.06
C ARG A 508 -15.60 -21.41 -13.13
N SER A 509 -15.00 -22.20 -12.25
CA SER A 509 -13.55 -22.36 -12.15
C SER A 509 -12.91 -22.91 -13.44
N ASP A 510 -13.59 -23.86 -14.11
CA ASP A 510 -13.11 -24.42 -15.39
C ASP A 510 -13.08 -23.36 -16.51
N LEU A 511 -14.12 -22.53 -16.60
CA LEU A 511 -14.16 -21.43 -17.58
C LEU A 511 -13.06 -20.41 -17.26
N ALA A 512 -12.89 -20.03 -15.99
CA ALA A 512 -11.84 -19.12 -15.57
C ALA A 512 -10.45 -19.67 -15.90
N SER A 513 -10.21 -20.97 -15.69
CA SER A 513 -8.94 -21.62 -16.03
C SER A 513 -8.61 -21.50 -17.51
N ASN A 514 -9.61 -21.63 -18.40
CA ASN A 514 -9.40 -21.46 -19.85
C ASN A 514 -9.10 -20.00 -20.21
N VAL A 515 -9.81 -19.04 -19.59
CA VAL A 515 -9.58 -17.60 -19.79
C VAL A 515 -8.17 -17.19 -19.37
N VAL A 516 -7.71 -17.68 -18.21
CA VAL A 516 -6.33 -17.47 -17.73
C VAL A 516 -5.32 -18.13 -18.66
N GLY A 517 -5.61 -19.34 -19.16
CA GLY A 517 -4.75 -20.03 -20.12
C GLY A 517 -4.48 -19.19 -21.38
N TYR A 518 -5.52 -18.67 -22.03
CA TYR A 518 -5.33 -17.78 -23.18
C TYR A 518 -4.52 -16.53 -22.83
N MET A 519 -4.78 -15.93 -21.67
CA MET A 519 -4.06 -14.73 -21.23
C MET A 519 -2.55 -14.98 -21.08
N THR A 520 -2.16 -16.13 -20.52
CA THR A 520 -0.75 -16.46 -20.29
C THR A 520 -0.06 -17.06 -21.50
N ASP A 521 -0.80 -17.76 -22.36
CA ASP A 521 -0.22 -18.49 -23.48
C ASP A 521 -0.10 -17.61 -24.74
N GLU A 522 -1.06 -16.70 -24.96
CA GLU A 522 -1.17 -15.93 -26.20
C GLU A 522 -0.88 -14.43 -26.03
N LEU A 523 -1.02 -13.88 -24.81
CA LEU A 523 -0.85 -12.43 -24.57
C LEU A 523 0.36 -12.10 -23.69
N TRP A 524 1.01 -13.07 -23.05
CA TRP A 524 2.21 -12.81 -22.26
C TRP A 524 3.41 -12.56 -23.17
N ASP A 525 3.95 -11.35 -23.16
CA ASP A 525 5.23 -11.03 -23.79
C ASP A 525 6.35 -11.21 -22.77
N GLY A 526 6.95 -12.40 -22.84
CA GLY A 526 8.06 -12.77 -21.98
C GLY A 526 9.35 -12.02 -22.25
N ASP A 527 9.53 -11.31 -23.36
CA ASP A 527 10.73 -10.49 -23.60
C ASP A 527 10.53 -9.07 -23.05
N ALA A 528 9.33 -8.51 -23.23
CA ALA A 528 8.93 -7.22 -22.66
C ALA A 528 8.72 -7.27 -21.14
N GLY A 529 8.40 -8.44 -20.58
CA GLY A 529 8.00 -8.59 -19.18
C GLY A 529 6.65 -7.93 -18.91
N THR A 530 5.74 -7.95 -19.89
CA THR A 530 4.38 -7.41 -19.75
C THR A 530 3.39 -8.17 -20.63
N PHE A 531 2.12 -7.79 -20.60
CA PHE A 531 1.09 -8.38 -21.46
C PHE A 531 0.82 -7.49 -22.67
N ALA A 532 0.71 -8.13 -23.83
CA ALA A 532 0.27 -7.49 -25.06
C ALA A 532 -1.21 -7.06 -24.96
N SER A 533 -1.52 -5.88 -25.50
CA SER A 533 -2.92 -5.43 -25.66
C SER A 533 -3.71 -6.33 -26.60
N GLY A 534 -3.03 -6.97 -27.55
CA GLY A 534 -3.57 -7.93 -28.51
C GLY A 534 -2.44 -8.74 -29.14
N THR A 535 -2.76 -9.89 -29.74
CA THR A 535 -1.76 -10.86 -30.25
C THR A 535 -0.90 -10.34 -31.40
N ASP A 536 -1.38 -9.32 -32.11
CA ASP A 536 -0.72 -8.73 -33.28
C ASP A 536 -0.30 -7.26 -33.04
N ASP A 537 -0.37 -6.79 -31.79
CA ASP A 537 -0.04 -5.40 -31.47
C ASP A 537 1.48 -5.22 -31.32
N ASP A 538 2.01 -4.13 -31.89
CA ASP A 538 3.40 -3.71 -31.71
C ASP A 538 3.54 -2.61 -30.64
N VAL A 539 2.41 -2.11 -30.11
CA VAL A 539 2.36 -1.11 -29.03
C VAL A 539 1.37 -1.57 -27.98
N TYR A 540 1.83 -1.69 -26.74
CA TYR A 540 1.02 -2.13 -25.61
C TYR A 540 0.63 -0.93 -24.76
N THR A 541 -0.57 -0.40 -25.00
CA THR A 541 -1.17 0.64 -24.15
C THR A 541 -1.77 0.02 -22.89
N ILE A 542 -1.31 0.48 -21.73
CA ILE A 542 -1.68 -0.03 -20.41
C ILE A 542 -2.11 1.13 -19.52
N THR A 543 -3.39 1.18 -19.17
CA THR A 543 -3.91 2.10 -18.16
C THR A 543 -3.79 1.53 -16.75
N ALA A 544 -3.94 2.36 -15.72
CA ALA A 544 -4.05 1.89 -14.34
C ALA A 544 -5.20 0.86 -14.16
N ARG A 545 -6.32 0.99 -14.89
CA ARG A 545 -7.40 0.00 -14.84
C ARG A 545 -6.97 -1.32 -15.46
N ASP A 546 -6.27 -1.29 -16.60
CA ASP A 546 -5.78 -2.50 -17.27
C ASP A 546 -4.81 -3.27 -16.39
N ALA A 547 -3.86 -2.57 -15.76
CA ALA A 547 -2.96 -3.20 -14.80
C ALA A 547 -3.70 -3.78 -13.60
N GLY A 548 -4.75 -3.10 -13.10
CA GLY A 548 -5.60 -3.62 -12.02
C GLY A 548 -6.30 -4.91 -12.41
N ASP A 549 -6.88 -4.96 -13.61
CA ASP A 549 -7.58 -6.14 -14.12
C ASP A 549 -6.62 -7.34 -14.30
N ILE A 550 -5.41 -7.09 -14.81
CA ILE A 550 -4.36 -8.10 -14.99
C ILE A 550 -3.88 -8.61 -13.62
N THR A 551 -3.50 -7.72 -12.71
CA THR A 551 -3.07 -8.07 -11.34
C THR A 551 -4.14 -8.88 -10.62
N GLY A 552 -5.40 -8.44 -10.73
CA GLY A 552 -6.54 -9.12 -10.12
C GLY A 552 -6.76 -10.53 -10.66
N GLY A 553 -6.70 -10.69 -11.99
CA GLY A 553 -6.81 -11.99 -12.65
C GLY A 553 -5.72 -12.97 -12.24
N LEU A 554 -4.45 -12.52 -12.25
CA LEU A 554 -3.31 -13.34 -11.80
C LEU A 554 -3.43 -13.75 -10.34
N ASN A 555 -3.79 -12.79 -9.46
CA ASN A 555 -3.97 -13.05 -8.04
C ASN A 555 -5.11 -14.05 -7.78
N ALA A 556 -6.27 -13.86 -8.41
CA ALA A 556 -7.41 -14.76 -8.24
C ALA A 556 -7.10 -16.17 -8.76
N ALA A 557 -6.45 -16.29 -9.91
CA ALA A 557 -6.06 -17.58 -10.47
C ALA A 557 -5.06 -18.32 -9.57
N GLU A 558 -4.07 -17.62 -9.02
CA GLU A 558 -3.14 -18.24 -8.09
C GLU A 558 -3.84 -18.63 -6.78
N ALA A 559 -4.68 -17.76 -6.22
CA ALA A 559 -5.32 -17.97 -4.91
C ALA A 559 -6.42 -19.04 -4.93
N VAL A 560 -7.20 -19.12 -6.02
CA VAL A 560 -8.38 -20.01 -6.12
C VAL A 560 -8.09 -21.27 -6.92
N LEU A 561 -7.29 -21.19 -7.99
CA LEU A 561 -6.95 -22.35 -8.84
C LEU A 561 -5.61 -23.01 -8.44
N GLY A 562 -4.84 -22.42 -7.51
CA GLY A 562 -3.56 -22.96 -7.07
C GLY A 562 -2.45 -22.86 -8.11
N ARG A 563 -2.56 -21.91 -9.06
CA ARG A 563 -1.60 -21.68 -10.16
C ARG A 563 -0.36 -20.92 -9.70
N SER A 564 0.47 -21.56 -8.87
CA SER A 564 1.69 -20.95 -8.31
C SER A 564 2.72 -20.57 -9.38
N ASP A 565 2.65 -21.14 -10.58
CA ASP A 565 3.45 -20.77 -11.75
C ASP A 565 3.23 -19.31 -12.20
N LEU A 566 2.09 -18.71 -11.84
CA LEU A 566 1.79 -17.31 -12.17
C LEU A 566 2.54 -16.31 -11.30
N ARG A 567 3.22 -16.74 -10.23
CA ARG A 567 4.00 -15.84 -9.37
C ARG A 567 5.14 -15.19 -10.15
N ASP A 568 5.85 -15.97 -10.96
CA ASP A 568 6.95 -15.46 -11.80
C ASP A 568 6.42 -14.51 -12.88
N VAL A 569 5.24 -14.80 -13.44
CA VAL A 569 4.57 -13.92 -14.40
C VAL A 569 4.21 -12.58 -13.75
N PHE A 570 3.60 -12.61 -12.55
CA PHE A 570 3.27 -11.40 -11.80
C PHE A 570 4.51 -10.58 -11.47
N VAL A 571 5.57 -11.20 -10.98
CA VAL A 571 6.83 -10.51 -10.63
C VAL A 571 7.38 -9.74 -11.83
N ARG A 572 7.45 -10.40 -12.99
CA ARG A 572 7.97 -9.78 -14.22
C ARG A 572 7.04 -8.70 -14.73
N PHE A 573 5.73 -8.96 -14.73
CA PHE A 573 4.71 -7.97 -15.10
C PHE A 573 4.80 -6.72 -14.23
N PHE A 574 4.92 -6.90 -12.91
CA PHE A 574 5.00 -5.80 -11.96
C PHE A 574 6.28 -4.99 -12.17
N ASP A 575 7.43 -5.64 -12.32
CA ASP A 575 8.69 -4.92 -12.55
C ASP A 575 8.74 -4.20 -13.90
N GLY A 576 8.28 -4.87 -14.95
CA GLY A 576 8.23 -4.33 -16.30
C GLY A 576 7.26 -3.15 -16.41
N THR A 577 6.05 -3.30 -15.89
CA THR A 577 4.95 -2.33 -16.10
C THR A 577 4.96 -1.22 -15.04
N PHE A 578 5.14 -1.55 -13.76
CA PHE A 578 5.01 -0.58 -12.67
C PHE A 578 6.29 0.20 -12.46
N ASN A 579 7.42 -0.49 -12.39
CA ASN A 579 8.71 0.12 -12.07
C ASN A 579 9.36 0.67 -13.34
N THR A 580 9.66 -0.22 -14.29
CA THR A 580 10.37 0.14 -15.54
C THR A 580 9.50 1.01 -16.43
N GLY A 581 8.25 0.61 -16.64
CA GLY A 581 7.26 1.34 -17.44
C GLY A 581 6.73 2.62 -16.79
N ARG A 582 7.07 2.86 -15.53
CA ARG A 582 6.66 4.04 -14.76
C ARG A 582 5.15 4.17 -14.61
N LEU A 583 4.38 3.06 -14.58
CA LEU A 583 2.98 3.17 -14.15
C LEU A 583 2.92 3.74 -12.74
N GLN A 584 3.78 3.27 -11.82
CA GLN A 584 4.05 3.98 -10.58
C GLN A 584 5.05 5.11 -10.87
N ARG A 585 4.59 6.36 -10.79
CA ARG A 585 5.44 7.50 -11.20
C ARG A 585 6.60 7.77 -10.26
N ALA A 586 6.40 7.51 -8.97
CA ALA A 586 7.37 7.78 -7.92
C ALA A 586 7.23 6.79 -6.76
N GLN A 587 8.33 6.44 -6.09
CA GLN A 587 8.33 5.57 -4.90
C GLN A 587 8.64 6.35 -3.63
N ARG A 588 8.66 5.69 -2.47
CA ARG A 588 9.15 6.26 -1.20
C ARG A 588 10.10 5.26 -0.53
N PRO A 589 11.00 5.70 0.36
CA PRO A 589 12.13 4.89 0.87
C PRO A 589 11.79 3.48 1.40
N PRO A 590 10.58 3.18 1.91
CA PRO A 590 10.24 1.82 2.29
C PRO A 590 10.11 0.81 1.14
N SER A 591 10.02 1.23 -0.13
CA SER A 591 10.04 0.30 -1.28
C SER A 591 11.45 -0.25 -1.55
N VAL A 592 11.56 -1.30 -2.37
CA VAL A 592 12.87 -1.83 -2.77
C VAL A 592 13.67 -0.74 -3.51
N ASN A 593 14.88 -0.43 -3.02
CA ASN A 593 15.73 0.63 -3.56
C ASN A 593 17.00 0.07 -4.24
N ASP A 594 17.74 0.97 -4.91
CA ASP A 594 19.07 0.75 -5.53
C ASP A 594 19.03 -0.12 -6.80
N ARG A 595 17.90 -0.09 -7.53
CA ARG A 595 17.73 -0.78 -8.83
C ARG A 595 17.77 0.24 -9.98
N GLU A 596 18.32 -0.16 -11.12
CA GLU A 596 18.47 0.72 -12.31
C GLU A 596 17.12 1.31 -12.79
N ASN A 597 16.03 0.54 -12.64
CA ASN A 597 14.71 0.87 -13.18
C ASN A 597 13.71 1.38 -12.13
N GLU A 598 14.15 1.76 -10.93
CA GLU A 598 13.24 2.15 -9.86
C GLU A 598 12.55 3.52 -10.10
N PRO A 599 11.26 3.67 -9.72
CA PRO A 599 10.59 4.97 -9.63
C PRO A 599 11.40 6.00 -8.81
N SER A 600 11.46 7.24 -9.29
CA SER A 600 12.17 8.30 -8.55
C SER A 600 11.47 8.63 -7.23
N LEU A 601 12.19 9.16 -6.25
CA LEU A 601 11.57 9.76 -5.06
C LEU A 601 10.74 11.01 -5.43
N PRO A 602 9.70 11.38 -4.66
CA PRO A 602 8.74 12.42 -5.04
C PRO A 602 9.38 13.78 -5.40
N PRO A 603 10.40 14.29 -4.68
CA PRO A 603 11.07 15.55 -5.05
C PRO A 603 11.85 15.51 -6.37
N LYS A 604 12.13 14.32 -6.91
CA LYS A 604 12.87 14.09 -8.16
C LYS A 604 11.98 13.57 -9.29
N ALA A 605 10.70 13.33 -9.03
CA ALA A 605 9.75 12.75 -9.97
C ALA A 605 9.24 13.74 -11.05
N GLY A 606 9.97 14.84 -11.32
CA GLY A 606 9.55 15.89 -12.24
C GLY A 606 8.75 17.03 -11.57
N GLY A 607 8.38 18.05 -12.36
CA GLY A 607 7.74 19.28 -11.85
C GLY A 607 8.70 20.21 -11.10
N GLU A 608 8.25 21.44 -10.78
CA GLU A 608 9.06 22.44 -10.07
C GLU A 608 9.44 22.00 -8.65
N PHE A 609 8.51 21.30 -7.97
CA PHE A 609 8.65 20.89 -6.58
C PHE A 609 8.59 19.38 -6.36
N GLY A 610 8.55 18.59 -7.44
CA GLY A 610 8.29 17.15 -7.38
C GLY A 610 6.84 16.78 -7.70
N GLN A 611 6.57 15.48 -7.70
CA GLN A 611 5.26 14.89 -7.92
C GLN A 611 4.95 13.81 -6.88
N ALA A 612 3.67 13.59 -6.58
CA ALA A 612 3.26 12.59 -5.60
C ALA A 612 3.48 11.14 -6.08
N ALA A 613 3.74 10.23 -5.13
CA ALA A 613 3.88 8.79 -5.38
C ALA A 613 2.52 8.11 -5.61
N VAL A 614 1.98 8.27 -6.81
CA VAL A 614 0.71 7.65 -7.24
C VAL A 614 0.81 7.16 -8.69
N TYR A 615 -0.18 6.42 -9.18
CA TYR A 615 -0.17 5.92 -10.55
C TYR A 615 -0.30 7.03 -11.61
N ASN A 616 0.42 6.88 -12.72
CA ASN A 616 0.09 7.49 -14.00
C ASN A 616 -1.22 6.90 -14.54
N ALA A 617 -1.92 7.66 -15.38
CA ALA A 617 -3.18 7.19 -15.96
C ALA A 617 -2.94 6.14 -17.05
N GLU A 618 -1.90 6.32 -17.86
CA GLU A 618 -1.59 5.48 -19.01
C GLU A 618 -0.09 5.49 -19.35
N ILE A 619 0.42 4.32 -19.71
CA ILE A 619 1.77 4.10 -20.24
C ILE A 619 1.70 3.22 -21.50
N GLU A 620 2.77 3.25 -22.29
CA GLU A 620 2.93 2.44 -23.50
C GLU A 620 4.29 1.76 -23.55
N TYR A 621 4.31 0.52 -24.05
CA TYR A 621 5.52 -0.19 -24.48
C TYR A 621 5.51 -0.38 -26.00
N ASP A 622 6.58 0.01 -26.68
CA ASP A 622 6.76 -0.20 -28.13
C ASP A 622 7.70 -1.39 -28.36
N THR A 623 7.20 -2.47 -28.96
CA THR A 623 7.94 -3.72 -29.18
C THR A 623 9.06 -3.59 -30.20
N THR A 624 8.99 -2.59 -31.09
CA THR A 624 9.98 -2.35 -32.13
C THR A 624 11.20 -1.63 -31.56
N SER A 625 10.99 -0.69 -30.63
CA SER A 625 12.08 0.05 -29.97
C SER A 625 12.54 -0.61 -28.67
N GLY A 626 11.67 -1.38 -28.01
CA GLY A 626 11.88 -1.90 -26.67
C GLY A 626 11.77 -0.83 -25.57
N GLU A 627 11.17 0.33 -25.88
CA GLU A 627 11.10 1.48 -24.97
C GLU A 627 9.72 1.64 -24.34
N TRP A 628 9.71 2.07 -23.08
CA TRP A 628 8.52 2.50 -22.35
C TRP A 628 8.33 4.01 -22.44
N SER A 629 7.07 4.46 -22.45
CA SER A 629 6.73 5.88 -22.35
C SER A 629 5.46 6.11 -21.51
N VAL A 630 5.38 7.28 -20.87
CA VAL A 630 4.16 7.72 -20.16
C VAL A 630 3.35 8.60 -21.12
N THR A 631 2.14 8.18 -21.47
CA THR A 631 1.27 8.86 -22.45
C THR A 631 0.20 9.73 -21.79
N ASP A 632 -0.24 9.39 -20.57
CA ASP A 632 -1.11 10.23 -19.74
C ASP A 632 -0.58 10.25 -18.29
N ASP A 633 0.03 11.38 -17.91
CA ASP A 633 0.57 11.65 -16.58
C ASP A 633 -0.46 12.23 -15.60
N THR A 634 -1.75 12.27 -15.96
CA THR A 634 -2.80 12.63 -15.01
C THR A 634 -3.00 11.55 -13.95
N PHE A 635 -3.63 11.89 -12.84
CA PHE A 635 -4.11 10.90 -11.87
C PHE A 635 -5.60 10.66 -12.09
N ARG A 636 -6.00 9.44 -12.45
CA ARG A 636 -7.41 9.01 -12.58
C ARG A 636 -7.83 8.28 -11.31
N THR A 637 -8.59 8.92 -10.44
CA THR A 637 -8.90 8.43 -9.10
C THR A 637 -9.56 7.05 -9.11
N GLY A 638 -10.60 6.84 -9.92
CA GLY A 638 -11.29 5.54 -10.00
C GLY A 638 -10.33 4.39 -10.36
N PRO A 639 -9.71 4.41 -11.55
CA PRO A 639 -8.73 3.42 -11.98
C PRO A 639 -7.55 3.22 -11.02
N ALA A 640 -6.96 4.30 -10.51
CA ALA A 640 -5.79 4.20 -9.64
C ALA A 640 -6.12 3.56 -8.29
N LEU A 641 -7.27 3.91 -7.69
CA LEU A 641 -7.68 3.32 -6.42
C LEU A 641 -8.24 1.90 -6.60
N TYR A 642 -8.82 1.59 -7.76
CA TYR A 642 -9.14 0.22 -8.14
C TYR A 642 -7.88 -0.65 -8.21
N LEU A 643 -6.85 -0.23 -8.96
CA LEU A 643 -5.56 -0.94 -9.02
C LEU A 643 -4.93 -1.08 -7.63
N ALA A 644 -4.91 -0.01 -6.83
CA ALA A 644 -4.41 -0.09 -5.47
C ALA A 644 -5.14 -1.14 -4.62
N ASN A 645 -6.45 -1.39 -4.86
CA ASN A 645 -7.21 -2.50 -4.25
C ASN A 645 -6.68 -3.87 -4.66
N GLN A 646 -6.32 -4.04 -5.92
CA GLN A 646 -5.71 -5.27 -6.40
C GLN A 646 -4.31 -5.49 -5.79
N ASP A 647 -3.51 -4.42 -5.66
CA ASP A 647 -2.13 -4.50 -5.14
C ASP A 647 -2.05 -4.95 -3.68
N ILE A 648 -2.97 -4.49 -2.82
CA ILE A 648 -2.97 -4.95 -1.42
C ILE A 648 -3.38 -6.42 -1.32
N TRP A 649 -4.26 -6.90 -2.20
CA TRP A 649 -4.74 -8.28 -2.18
C TRP A 649 -3.69 -9.28 -2.67
N VAL A 650 -2.82 -8.89 -3.60
CA VAL A 650 -1.68 -9.73 -4.01
C VAL A 650 -0.50 -9.62 -3.02
N SER A 651 -0.44 -8.57 -2.21
CA SER A 651 0.66 -8.37 -1.27
C SER A 651 0.77 -9.49 -0.22
N ASN A 652 2.00 -9.87 0.15
CA ASN A 652 2.29 -11.02 1.02
C ASN A 652 3.35 -10.72 2.09
N TRP A 653 3.41 -9.48 2.59
CA TRP A 653 4.38 -9.11 3.62
C TRP A 653 4.26 -10.03 4.85
N GLY A 654 5.39 -10.54 5.36
CA GLY A 654 5.43 -11.38 6.57
C GLY A 654 4.71 -12.73 6.49
N GLY A 655 4.29 -13.19 5.31
CA GLY A 655 3.71 -14.53 5.10
C GLY A 655 2.18 -14.62 5.09
N ALA A 656 1.43 -13.52 5.31
CA ALA A 656 0.02 -13.32 4.91
C ALA A 656 -0.58 -12.01 5.49
N PHE A 657 0.05 -10.84 5.27
CA PHE A 657 -0.44 -9.56 5.82
C PHE A 657 -1.89 -9.22 5.43
N TYR A 658 -2.39 -9.68 4.28
CA TYR A 658 -3.82 -9.65 3.98
C TYR A 658 -4.34 -11.07 3.77
N GLN A 659 -4.71 -11.73 4.88
CA GLN A 659 -5.32 -13.07 4.86
C GLN A 659 -6.49 -13.09 3.88
N GLY A 660 -6.53 -14.11 3.02
CA GLY A 660 -7.59 -14.28 2.04
C GLY A 660 -7.36 -13.60 0.68
N ARG A 661 -6.39 -12.69 0.55
CA ARG A 661 -5.93 -12.14 -0.74
C ARG A 661 -7.05 -11.62 -1.64
N GLY A 662 -8.07 -11.03 -1.02
CA GLY A 662 -9.24 -10.47 -1.70
C GLY A 662 -10.22 -11.52 -2.22
N VAL A 663 -10.10 -12.80 -1.86
CA VAL A 663 -11.13 -13.82 -2.18
C VAL A 663 -12.35 -13.60 -1.27
N PRO A 664 -13.57 -13.42 -1.83
CA PRO A 664 -14.78 -13.25 -1.04
C PRO A 664 -14.92 -14.33 0.05
N GLY A 665 -15.29 -13.93 1.27
CA GLY A 665 -15.52 -14.86 2.39
C GLY A 665 -14.28 -15.26 3.17
N THR A 666 -13.08 -14.93 2.68
CA THR A 666 -11.82 -15.39 3.32
C THR A 666 -11.15 -14.32 4.20
N SER A 667 -11.55 -13.05 4.04
CA SER A 667 -11.08 -11.90 4.81
C SER A 667 -12.22 -11.23 5.60
N ASP A 668 -13.33 -11.95 5.77
CA ASP A 668 -14.63 -11.41 6.24
C ASP A 668 -14.97 -11.77 7.69
N GLU A 669 -14.21 -12.70 8.30
CA GLU A 669 -14.37 -13.00 9.72
C GLU A 669 -13.51 -12.06 10.56
N PRO A 670 -14.08 -11.43 11.59
CA PRO A 670 -13.28 -10.63 12.50
C PRO A 670 -12.35 -11.46 13.36
N LYS A 671 -11.29 -10.82 13.84
CA LYS A 671 -10.50 -11.37 14.94
C LYS A 671 -11.39 -11.53 16.18
N ASN A 672 -11.36 -12.73 16.76
CA ASN A 672 -12.04 -13.07 18.01
C ASN A 672 -11.46 -12.32 19.21
#